data_AF-A0A8J4SL95-F1
#
_entry.id   AF-A0A8J4SL95-F1
#
_cell.length_a   1.000
_cell.length_b   1.000
_cell.length_c   1.000
_cell.angle_alpha   90.00
_cell.angle_beta   90.00
_cell.angle_gamma   90.00
#
_symmetry.space_group_name_H-M   'P 1'
#
loop_
_entity.id
_entity.type
_entity.pdbx_description
1 polymer ?
#
loop_
_entity_poly.entity_id
_entity_poly.type
_entity_poly.pdbx_seq_one_letter_code
_entity_poly.pdbx_strand_id
1 'polypeptide(L)'
;MQFTPVRMAEQFMESYRNHELYPTWHYENGCLLKALEELYTHTGEQKYFDYIRELMDNFIQEDGSIRSYAVEEYNLDQINQGKSLFLLLNKTGEEKYRKAADLLMVQLKGQPRTSEGGFWHKKVYPFQMWLDGLYMATPFLTQYGAATGEEKWFDKAALQLLLVEKRTRDPRSGLLYHAWDESKEQRWSSGETGCSPHVWSRAMGWYVMAIVDTLDHLPVDHEQRGQIVGIFERVANALVHVQDQQSGLWPHLLDQPGRERNYLEASGTSMFVYALAKGVRKGYLSGKFKVIAEKGYQGLLQHLLQTDREGVLSLTQCNGGAGLGGNPYRDGSYESGDGTGDTLVLFFRLIYDGAFIMYTLNNFVIQRRDGCGGEKAPAAGEGKLPISISLMQVGDVPAKENGIEQKIEEYTNTDVSVQWIPQSAFDDKVNVMVASGEMPTIMRVNYVPTTFNAAKTGLFWEIGPYLKDYKNLSAQSEAYFDNIKIEGKIYGVPNFRDIGRTAMVYRKDWFDKLKLDVPKTLDDWYEVMRSIRKDDPDGNGKEDTYGTVLFKKYNEGVSSPLTRIAVSIGGVNKWGVDDAGKLTPEFLTTEYVDTMKLFKRLFSEGLINSDFPALDPSDADKKIDSGLVAMKLNGVAQNGKSFQQRLTPNVPDGEIDVAPFQGPDGIRIAGEPGNYGMLVIPKASVSDEEQLKQVLTFLDQLMDEPLSTLQLRGLEDVHYTKTSDGKTEFKDFDGYQREVKPYRDNLLSVEGYNVAELVDVPIGMKGTKMARENEQYAIPNPALTLSSAIYTERGQELDQMIWDAQTKYIMGKIDDAAWEQEVANWRKSGGDQLISEFEASYAELNGK
;
A
#
# COMPACT_ATOMS: atom_id res chain seq x y z
N MET A 1 3.63 -2.43 -33.27
CA MET A 1 4.66 -1.37 -33.10
C MET A 1 6.01 -2.01 -32.78
N GLN A 2 7.11 -1.49 -33.33
CA GLN A 2 8.46 -2.04 -33.13
C GLN A 2 9.07 -1.48 -31.82
N PHE A 3 9.72 -2.33 -31.01
CA PHE A 3 10.39 -1.95 -29.76
C PHE A 3 11.49 -0.91 -30.00
N THR A 4 11.53 0.15 -29.18
CA THR A 4 12.67 1.07 -29.07
C THR A 4 13.00 1.36 -27.60
N PRO A 5 14.28 1.59 -27.26
CA PRO A 5 14.70 1.97 -25.90
C PRO A 5 14.12 3.30 -25.47
N VAL A 6 13.95 4.21 -26.44
CA VAL A 6 13.29 5.50 -26.29
C VAL A 6 11.86 5.31 -25.81
N ARG A 7 11.07 4.43 -26.44
CA ARG A 7 9.70 4.14 -26.02
C ARG A 7 9.63 3.59 -24.60
N MET A 8 10.54 2.66 -24.25
CA MET A 8 10.59 2.10 -22.92
C MET A 8 10.92 3.19 -21.87
N ALA A 9 11.90 4.04 -22.15
CA ALA A 9 12.27 5.13 -21.24
C ALA A 9 11.23 6.25 -21.15
N GLU A 10 10.58 6.61 -22.24
CA GLU A 10 9.49 7.60 -22.27
C GLU A 10 8.28 7.08 -21.51
N GLN A 11 7.92 5.82 -21.73
CA GLN A 11 6.91 5.13 -20.92
C GLN A 11 7.31 5.15 -19.44
N PHE A 12 8.59 4.99 -19.09
CA PHE A 12 9.04 5.15 -17.70
C PHE A 12 8.92 6.57 -17.19
N MET A 13 9.35 7.57 -17.95
CA MET A 13 9.22 8.97 -17.56
C MET A 13 7.76 9.37 -17.34
N GLU A 14 6.87 8.90 -18.20
CA GLU A 14 5.42 9.08 -18.09
C GLU A 14 4.88 8.31 -16.88
N SER A 15 5.19 7.02 -16.74
CA SER A 15 4.78 6.22 -15.58
C SER A 15 5.32 6.79 -14.25
N TYR A 16 6.48 7.43 -14.27
CA TYR A 16 7.14 7.99 -13.08
C TYR A 16 6.62 9.39 -12.75
N ARG A 17 6.20 10.20 -13.75
CA ARG A 17 5.41 11.42 -13.48
C ARG A 17 4.06 11.04 -12.86
N ASN A 18 3.37 10.08 -13.51
CA ASN A 18 2.01 9.59 -13.21
C ASN A 18 1.88 8.74 -11.94
N HIS A 19 2.99 8.29 -11.36
CA HIS A 19 2.98 7.55 -10.11
C HIS A 19 4.01 8.20 -9.20
N GLU A 20 3.60 8.89 -8.11
CA GLU A 20 4.55 9.29 -7.05
C GLU A 20 5.10 8.01 -6.37
N LEU A 21 6.09 7.48 -7.05
CA LEU A 21 7.06 6.49 -6.71
C LEU A 21 8.29 7.38 -6.84
N TYR A 22 8.79 8.05 -5.81
CA TYR A 22 9.22 7.50 -4.53
C TYR A 22 9.38 8.66 -3.52
N PRO A 23 8.88 8.53 -2.28
CA PRO A 23 9.04 9.58 -1.27
C PRO A 23 10.48 9.72 -0.75
N THR A 24 11.39 8.83 -1.15
CA THR A 24 12.71 8.68 -0.54
C THR A 24 13.87 8.57 -1.53
N TRP A 25 15.02 9.08 -1.11
CA TRP A 25 16.31 9.05 -1.80
C TRP A 25 16.92 7.64 -1.71
N HIS A 26 16.99 6.92 -2.84
CA HIS A 26 17.38 5.51 -2.86
C HIS A 26 17.90 5.05 -4.25
N TYR A 27 18.54 3.87 -4.32
CA TYR A 27 19.34 3.47 -5.48
C TYR A 27 18.55 3.21 -6.76
N GLU A 28 17.27 2.86 -6.65
CA GLU A 28 16.40 2.53 -7.78
C GLU A 28 16.23 3.74 -8.70
N ASN A 29 16.04 4.93 -8.10
CA ASN A 29 16.03 6.22 -8.80
C ASN A 29 17.35 6.45 -9.54
N GLY A 30 18.47 6.18 -8.89
CA GLY A 30 19.80 6.32 -9.49
C GLY A 30 19.99 5.47 -10.74
N CYS A 31 19.38 4.28 -10.80
CA CYS A 31 19.48 3.40 -11.97
C CYS A 31 18.67 3.95 -13.16
N LEU A 32 17.46 4.46 -12.90
CA LEU A 32 16.66 5.14 -13.93
C LEU A 32 17.38 6.37 -14.45
N LEU A 33 17.84 7.24 -13.54
CA LEU A 33 18.52 8.47 -13.90
C LEU A 33 19.73 8.19 -14.80
N LYS A 34 20.54 7.17 -14.47
CA LYS A 34 21.65 6.75 -15.34
C LYS A 34 21.22 6.32 -16.74
N ALA A 35 20.09 5.64 -16.89
CA ALA A 35 19.56 5.30 -18.22
C ALA A 35 19.08 6.53 -18.99
N LEU A 36 18.43 7.48 -18.31
CA LEU A 36 18.02 8.76 -18.89
C LEU A 36 19.21 9.65 -19.28
N GLU A 37 20.31 9.59 -18.51
CA GLU A 37 21.55 10.29 -18.86
C GLU A 37 22.18 9.76 -20.13
N GLU A 38 22.18 8.43 -20.31
CA GLU A 38 22.64 7.81 -21.56
C GLU A 38 21.72 8.24 -22.72
N LEU A 39 20.40 8.31 -22.53
CA LEU A 39 19.46 8.86 -23.52
C LEU A 39 19.77 10.30 -23.87
N TYR A 40 19.91 11.15 -22.87
CA TYR A 40 20.25 12.56 -23.05
C TYR A 40 21.57 12.71 -23.82
N THR A 41 22.58 11.93 -23.45
CA THR A 41 23.91 11.98 -24.07
C THR A 41 23.88 11.53 -25.54
N HIS A 42 23.09 10.50 -25.88
CA HIS A 42 23.02 9.96 -27.23
C HIS A 42 22.05 10.70 -28.15
N THR A 43 20.91 11.18 -27.62
CA THR A 43 19.85 11.83 -28.40
C THR A 43 19.97 13.34 -28.44
N GLY A 44 20.57 13.94 -27.40
CA GLY A 44 20.58 15.38 -27.16
C GLY A 44 19.22 15.98 -26.79
N GLU A 45 18.18 15.16 -26.57
CA GLU A 45 16.83 15.66 -26.31
C GLU A 45 16.70 16.19 -24.88
N GLN A 46 16.38 17.49 -24.79
CA GLN A 46 16.39 18.25 -23.54
C GLN A 46 15.40 17.69 -22.49
N LYS A 47 14.30 17.07 -22.92
CA LYS A 47 13.30 16.47 -22.04
C LYS A 47 13.87 15.46 -21.03
N TYR A 48 14.93 14.73 -21.42
CA TYR A 48 15.58 13.76 -20.53
C TYR A 48 16.39 14.47 -19.44
N PHE A 49 17.12 15.53 -19.81
CA PHE A 49 17.86 16.35 -18.84
C PHE A 49 16.92 17.07 -17.89
N ASP A 50 15.85 17.67 -18.40
CA ASP A 50 14.88 18.40 -17.60
C ASP A 50 14.23 17.48 -16.57
N TYR A 51 13.93 16.24 -16.97
CA TYR A 51 13.43 15.19 -16.08
C TYR A 51 14.43 14.80 -14.98
N ILE A 52 15.70 14.58 -15.35
CA ILE A 52 16.76 14.26 -14.39
C ILE A 52 16.87 15.39 -13.36
N ARG A 53 16.85 16.65 -13.81
CA ARG A 53 16.91 17.81 -12.93
C ARG A 53 15.69 17.89 -12.01
N GLU A 54 14.49 17.80 -12.57
CA GLU A 54 13.22 17.85 -11.83
C GLU A 54 13.21 16.81 -10.72
N LEU A 55 13.58 15.57 -11.02
CA LEU A 55 13.63 14.51 -10.03
C LEU A 55 14.71 14.77 -8.96
N MET A 56 15.89 15.21 -9.34
CA MET A 56 16.98 15.45 -8.38
C MET A 56 16.68 16.65 -7.46
N ASP A 57 16.02 17.68 -7.97
CA ASP A 57 15.62 18.87 -7.21
C ASP A 57 14.52 18.59 -6.19
N ASN A 58 13.71 17.55 -6.38
CA ASN A 58 12.75 17.11 -5.37
C ASN A 58 13.43 16.66 -4.05
N PHE A 59 14.67 16.17 -4.14
CA PHE A 59 15.43 15.74 -2.97
C PHE A 59 16.43 16.79 -2.50
N ILE A 60 17.13 17.44 -3.42
CA ILE A 60 18.28 18.29 -3.10
C ILE A 60 17.83 19.71 -2.81
N GLN A 61 18.04 20.14 -1.57
CA GLN A 61 17.73 21.49 -1.13
C GLN A 61 18.87 22.46 -1.51
N GLU A 62 18.59 23.76 -1.48
CA GLU A 62 19.55 24.81 -1.85
C GLU A 62 20.83 24.83 -0.97
N ASP A 63 20.73 24.35 0.26
CA ASP A 63 21.88 24.20 1.16
C ASP A 63 22.72 22.95 0.89
N GLY A 64 22.26 22.08 -0.02
CA GLY A 64 22.88 20.79 -0.35
C GLY A 64 22.43 19.63 0.53
N SER A 65 21.51 19.84 1.49
CA SER A 65 20.87 18.72 2.19
C SER A 65 19.99 17.90 1.23
N ILE A 66 19.86 16.62 1.53
CA ILE A 66 19.12 15.65 0.72
C ILE A 66 17.95 15.14 1.55
N ARG A 67 16.72 15.38 1.08
CA ARG A 67 15.49 14.91 1.73
C ARG A 67 15.51 13.40 1.90
N SER A 68 15.05 12.90 3.05
CA SER A 68 14.98 11.46 3.43
C SER A 68 16.31 10.70 3.52
N TYR A 69 17.44 11.37 3.30
CA TYR A 69 18.76 10.80 3.41
C TYR A 69 19.33 11.01 4.83
N ALA A 70 19.87 9.96 5.42
CA ALA A 70 20.45 9.98 6.76
C ALA A 70 21.86 9.37 6.77
N VAL A 71 22.87 10.20 7.01
CA VAL A 71 24.29 9.79 7.01
C VAL A 71 24.54 8.70 8.05
N GLU A 72 23.84 8.73 9.18
CA GLU A 72 24.02 7.85 10.33
C GLU A 72 23.65 6.39 10.07
N GLU A 73 22.88 6.13 9.00
CA GLU A 73 22.54 4.79 8.53
C GLU A 73 23.74 4.08 7.87
N TYR A 74 24.70 4.86 7.35
CA TYR A 74 25.83 4.38 6.56
C TYR A 74 25.39 3.32 5.55
N ASN A 75 24.33 3.62 4.80
CA ASN A 75 23.72 2.72 3.83
C ASN A 75 24.29 2.99 2.44
N LEU A 76 25.06 2.05 1.87
CA LEU A 76 25.65 2.25 0.54
C LEU A 76 24.61 2.44 -0.56
N ASP A 77 23.40 1.90 -0.40
CA ASP A 77 22.32 2.03 -1.38
C ASP A 77 21.92 3.49 -1.62
N GLN A 78 22.03 4.34 -0.60
CA GLN A 78 21.73 5.77 -0.72
C GLN A 78 22.82 6.55 -1.48
N ILE A 79 23.94 5.94 -1.86
CA ILE A 79 24.99 6.61 -2.63
C ILE A 79 24.68 6.62 -4.14
N ASN A 80 24.01 5.56 -4.63
CA ASN A 80 23.89 5.29 -6.07
C ASN A 80 23.22 6.44 -6.85
N GLN A 81 22.18 7.06 -6.29
CA GLN A 81 21.47 8.19 -6.91
C GLN A 81 22.36 9.43 -7.06
N GLY A 82 23.41 9.56 -6.25
CA GLY A 82 24.37 10.67 -6.31
C GLY A 82 25.18 10.74 -7.60
N LYS A 83 25.25 9.67 -8.40
CA LYS A 83 25.97 9.67 -9.69
C LYS A 83 25.46 10.74 -10.64
N SER A 84 24.17 11.05 -10.57
CA SER A 84 23.53 12.04 -11.45
C SER A 84 23.77 13.49 -11.06
N LEU A 85 24.33 13.73 -9.87
CA LEU A 85 24.73 15.07 -9.42
C LEU A 85 25.76 15.70 -10.36
N PHE A 86 26.67 14.89 -10.90
CA PHE A 86 27.77 15.41 -11.72
C PHE A 86 27.31 15.90 -13.09
N LEU A 87 26.30 15.27 -13.69
CA LEU A 87 25.70 15.79 -14.92
C LEU A 87 25.07 17.16 -14.65
N LEU A 88 24.26 17.26 -13.59
CA LEU A 88 23.57 18.50 -13.24
C LEU A 88 24.56 19.61 -12.90
N LEU A 89 25.55 19.33 -12.05
CA LEU A 89 26.61 20.27 -11.70
C LEU A 89 27.35 20.77 -12.96
N ASN A 90 27.73 19.89 -13.87
CA ASN A 90 28.45 20.27 -15.08
C ASN A 90 27.58 21.10 -16.05
N LYS A 91 26.26 20.85 -16.09
CA LYS A 91 25.35 21.53 -17.01
C LYS A 91 24.79 22.84 -16.47
N THR A 92 24.56 22.95 -15.17
CA THR A 92 23.94 24.14 -14.57
C THR A 92 24.92 25.00 -13.78
N GLY A 93 26.01 24.41 -13.26
CA GLY A 93 26.93 25.09 -12.36
C GLY A 93 26.36 25.37 -10.97
N GLU A 94 25.19 24.82 -10.63
CA GLU A 94 24.53 25.08 -9.35
C GLU A 94 25.24 24.37 -8.19
N GLU A 95 25.66 25.16 -7.20
CA GLU A 95 26.44 24.71 -6.05
C GLU A 95 25.72 23.68 -5.17
N LYS A 96 24.37 23.66 -5.16
CA LYS A 96 23.58 22.70 -4.37
C LYS A 96 23.92 21.24 -4.72
N TYR A 97 24.18 20.95 -6.00
CA TYR A 97 24.55 19.60 -6.45
C TYR A 97 25.94 19.20 -5.98
N ARG A 98 26.90 20.15 -5.95
CA ARG A 98 28.24 19.91 -5.41
C ARG A 98 28.18 19.62 -3.91
N LYS A 99 27.42 20.43 -3.16
CA LYS A 99 27.24 20.23 -1.71
C LYS A 99 26.56 18.89 -1.39
N ALA A 100 25.56 18.49 -2.16
CA ALA A 100 24.94 17.17 -2.03
C ALA A 100 25.94 16.04 -2.29
N ALA A 101 26.81 16.17 -3.31
CA ALA A 101 27.86 15.18 -3.57
C ALA A 101 28.88 15.13 -2.41
N ASP A 102 29.25 16.29 -1.86
CA ASP A 102 30.14 16.40 -0.70
C ASP A 102 29.53 15.72 0.54
N LEU A 103 28.21 15.85 0.74
CA LEU A 103 27.48 15.19 1.82
C LEU A 103 27.50 13.65 1.70
N LEU A 104 27.26 13.11 0.50
CA LEU A 104 27.40 11.66 0.25
C LEU A 104 28.83 11.17 0.49
N MET A 105 29.82 12.01 0.18
CA MET A 105 31.23 11.72 0.48
C MET A 105 31.55 11.77 1.98
N VAL A 106 30.82 12.55 2.79
CA VAL A 106 30.93 12.50 4.26
C VAL A 106 30.56 11.10 4.76
N GLN A 107 29.47 10.52 4.25
CA GLN A 107 29.12 9.14 4.57
C GLN A 107 30.24 8.19 4.14
N LEU A 108 30.73 8.23 2.90
CA LEU A 108 31.77 7.30 2.43
C LEU A 108 33.09 7.43 3.19
N LYS A 109 33.41 8.62 3.71
CA LYS A 109 34.54 8.84 4.63
C LYS A 109 34.30 8.14 5.98
N GLY A 110 33.11 8.31 6.55
CA GLY A 110 32.73 7.71 7.84
C GLY A 110 32.26 6.25 7.77
N GLN A 111 32.03 5.71 6.57
CA GLN A 111 31.48 4.37 6.34
C GLN A 111 32.32 3.33 7.11
N PRO A 112 31.70 2.51 7.97
CA PRO A 112 32.37 1.41 8.65
C PRO A 112 33.04 0.46 7.66
N ARG A 113 34.16 -0.14 8.05
CA ARG A 113 34.98 -0.96 7.18
C ARG A 113 35.38 -2.28 7.81
N THR A 114 35.60 -3.29 6.97
CA THR A 114 36.30 -4.52 7.31
C THR A 114 37.76 -4.21 7.66
N SER A 115 38.47 -5.19 8.23
CA SER A 115 39.88 -5.04 8.61
C SER A 115 40.79 -4.70 7.41
N GLU A 116 40.42 -5.12 6.20
CA GLU A 116 41.12 -4.80 4.95
C GLU A 116 40.65 -3.49 4.27
N GLY A 117 39.76 -2.73 4.91
CA GLY A 117 39.31 -1.43 4.42
C GLY A 117 38.15 -1.49 3.42
N GLY A 118 37.47 -2.63 3.32
CA GLY A 118 36.24 -2.80 2.53
C GLY A 118 35.04 -2.19 3.24
N PHE A 119 34.19 -1.46 2.54
CA PHE A 119 33.00 -0.86 3.13
C PHE A 119 32.01 -1.91 3.58
N TRP A 120 31.49 -1.77 4.80
CA TRP A 120 30.29 -2.48 5.18
C TRP A 120 29.15 -2.06 4.27
N HIS A 121 28.29 -3.01 3.89
CA HIS A 121 27.18 -2.73 2.99
C HIS A 121 26.20 -1.71 3.62
N LYS A 122 25.87 -1.91 4.90
CA LYS A 122 25.10 -0.96 5.74
C LYS A 122 25.60 -1.04 7.18
N LYS A 123 25.35 -0.01 8.01
CA LYS A 123 25.64 -0.09 9.46
C LYS A 123 24.96 -1.28 10.14
N VAL A 124 23.75 -1.61 9.71
CA VAL A 124 22.98 -2.76 10.20
C VAL A 124 23.52 -4.12 9.75
N TYR A 125 24.47 -4.13 8.81
CA TYR A 125 25.16 -5.32 8.30
C TYR A 125 26.65 -5.24 8.65
N PRO A 126 27.02 -5.41 9.93
CA PRO A 126 28.39 -5.27 10.36
C PRO A 126 29.29 -6.31 9.69
N PHE A 127 30.52 -5.89 9.35
CA PHE A 127 31.59 -6.71 8.75
C PHE A 127 31.29 -7.31 7.37
N GLN A 128 30.18 -6.91 6.73
CA GLN A 128 29.70 -7.54 5.50
C GLN A 128 29.96 -6.68 4.26
N MET A 129 30.59 -7.27 3.24
CA MET A 129 30.67 -6.71 1.89
C MET A 129 29.76 -7.48 0.95
N TRP A 130 28.85 -6.79 0.26
CA TRP A 130 27.94 -7.37 -0.72
C TRP A 130 28.29 -6.85 -2.11
N LEU A 131 28.20 -7.70 -3.15
CA LEU A 131 28.51 -7.32 -4.54
C LEU A 131 27.71 -6.09 -5.02
N ASP A 132 26.47 -5.96 -4.55
CA ASP A 132 25.54 -4.86 -4.82
C ASP A 132 26.15 -3.51 -4.43
N GLY A 133 26.76 -3.43 -3.25
CA GLY A 133 27.35 -2.20 -2.71
C GLY A 133 28.48 -1.63 -3.57
N LEU A 134 29.09 -2.44 -4.44
CA LEU A 134 30.16 -1.97 -5.32
C LEU A 134 29.59 -1.07 -6.41
N TYR A 135 28.46 -1.43 -7.02
CA TYR A 135 27.83 -0.55 -8.00
C TYR A 135 27.35 0.73 -7.33
N MET A 136 26.85 0.66 -6.10
CA MET A 136 26.34 1.84 -5.42
C MET A 136 27.44 2.88 -5.16
N ALA A 137 28.64 2.42 -4.78
CA ALA A 137 29.71 3.31 -4.32
C ALA A 137 30.84 3.58 -5.35
N THR A 138 31.34 2.57 -6.08
CA THR A 138 32.62 2.74 -6.80
C THR A 138 32.54 3.65 -8.03
N PRO A 139 31.46 3.63 -8.85
CA PRO A 139 31.34 4.61 -9.94
C PRO A 139 31.13 6.03 -9.43
N PHE A 140 30.45 6.21 -8.29
CA PHE A 140 30.31 7.52 -7.65
C PHE A 140 31.66 8.05 -7.17
N LEU A 141 32.49 7.20 -6.54
CA LEU A 141 33.83 7.57 -6.08
C LEU A 141 34.73 8.05 -7.22
N THR A 142 34.74 7.35 -8.35
CA THR A 142 35.59 7.75 -9.49
C THR A 142 35.06 8.99 -10.19
N GLN A 143 33.74 9.17 -10.28
CA GLN A 143 33.14 10.43 -10.74
C GLN A 143 33.48 11.60 -9.82
N TYR A 144 33.37 11.43 -8.50
CA TYR A 144 33.75 12.44 -7.52
C TYR A 144 35.24 12.78 -7.59
N GLY A 145 36.11 11.76 -7.67
CA GLY A 145 37.55 11.95 -7.86
C GLY A 145 37.88 12.72 -9.14
N ALA A 146 37.22 12.40 -10.26
CA ALA A 146 37.38 13.12 -11.52
C ALA A 146 36.86 14.58 -11.45
N ALA A 147 35.73 14.81 -10.77
CA ALA A 147 35.14 16.14 -10.63
C ALA A 147 35.95 17.06 -9.70
N THR A 148 36.62 16.50 -8.68
CA THR A 148 37.38 17.26 -7.67
C THR A 148 38.90 17.27 -7.90
N GLY A 149 39.42 16.35 -8.72
CA GLY A 149 40.86 16.12 -8.87
C GLY A 149 41.48 15.35 -7.70
N GLU A 150 40.68 14.78 -6.79
CA GLU A 150 41.18 14.04 -5.63
C GLU A 150 41.47 12.56 -5.97
N GLU A 151 42.72 12.26 -6.34
CA GLU A 151 43.13 10.94 -6.83
C GLU A 151 42.88 9.77 -5.87
N LYS A 152 42.94 10.00 -4.56
CA LYS A 152 42.72 8.96 -3.52
C LYS A 152 41.36 8.25 -3.64
N TRP A 153 40.38 8.86 -4.31
CA TRP A 153 39.07 8.23 -4.52
C TRP A 153 39.11 7.16 -5.61
N PHE A 154 40.04 7.27 -6.57
CA PHE A 154 40.34 6.23 -7.54
C PHE A 154 40.92 4.98 -6.84
N ASP A 155 41.92 5.18 -5.97
CA ASP A 155 42.50 4.10 -5.16
C ASP A 155 41.45 3.42 -4.29
N LYS A 156 40.54 4.22 -3.71
CA LYS A 156 39.47 3.71 -2.86
C LYS A 156 38.52 2.83 -3.66
N ALA A 157 38.07 3.29 -4.84
CA ALA A 157 37.19 2.52 -5.72
C ALA A 157 37.84 1.21 -6.17
N ALA A 158 39.11 1.27 -6.58
CA ALA A 158 39.87 0.09 -6.99
C ALA A 158 40.06 -0.90 -5.84
N LEU A 159 40.38 -0.45 -4.62
CA LEU A 159 40.45 -1.30 -3.43
C LEU A 159 39.15 -2.07 -3.20
N GLN A 160 37.98 -1.41 -3.29
CA GLN A 160 36.69 -2.07 -3.05
C GLN A 160 36.44 -3.21 -4.06
N LEU A 161 36.65 -2.94 -5.35
CA LEU A 161 36.44 -3.93 -6.42
C LEU A 161 37.38 -5.14 -6.25
N LEU A 162 38.67 -4.89 -6.01
CA LEU A 162 39.67 -5.95 -5.87
C LEU A 162 39.46 -6.78 -4.59
N LEU A 163 39.07 -6.13 -3.49
CA LEU A 163 38.89 -6.81 -2.22
C LEU A 163 37.69 -7.74 -2.23
N VAL A 164 36.53 -7.28 -2.74
CA VAL A 164 35.35 -8.14 -2.78
C VAL A 164 35.61 -9.35 -3.68
N GLU A 165 36.26 -9.16 -4.83
CA GLU A 165 36.62 -10.25 -5.73
C GLU A 165 37.52 -11.28 -5.07
N LYS A 166 38.57 -10.82 -4.37
CA LYS A 166 39.49 -11.68 -3.63
C LYS A 166 38.74 -12.53 -2.60
N ARG A 167 37.70 -11.98 -1.97
CA ARG A 167 36.97 -12.61 -0.86
C ARG A 167 35.80 -13.48 -1.29
N THR A 168 35.10 -13.14 -2.36
CA THR A 168 33.87 -13.85 -2.77
C THR A 168 34.05 -14.76 -3.97
N ARG A 169 35.18 -14.75 -4.67
CA ARG A 169 35.39 -15.62 -5.83
C ARG A 169 35.40 -17.09 -5.45
N ASP A 170 34.56 -17.88 -6.11
CA ASP A 170 34.73 -19.34 -6.17
C ASP A 170 35.86 -19.67 -7.16
N PRO A 171 36.97 -20.29 -6.71
CA PRO A 171 38.10 -20.58 -7.58
C PRO A 171 37.77 -21.60 -8.69
N ARG A 172 36.70 -22.39 -8.54
CA ARG A 172 36.30 -23.42 -9.50
C ARG A 172 35.55 -22.84 -10.68
N SER A 173 34.47 -22.11 -10.42
CA SER A 173 33.64 -21.49 -11.48
C SER A 173 34.20 -20.15 -11.96
N GLY A 174 34.94 -19.43 -11.12
CA GLY A 174 35.35 -18.05 -11.38
C GLY A 174 34.24 -17.01 -11.13
N LEU A 175 33.05 -17.47 -10.72
CA LEU A 175 31.94 -16.62 -10.28
C LEU A 175 32.16 -16.14 -8.84
N LEU A 176 31.43 -15.11 -8.42
CA LEU A 176 31.54 -14.52 -7.08
C LEU A 176 30.25 -14.77 -6.29
N TYR A 177 30.39 -15.23 -5.05
CA TYR A 177 29.29 -15.31 -4.09
C TYR A 177 28.70 -13.92 -3.81
N HIS A 178 27.39 -13.86 -3.52
CA HIS A 178 26.65 -12.60 -3.30
C HIS A 178 27.30 -11.71 -2.23
N ALA A 179 27.69 -12.29 -1.09
CA ALA A 179 28.27 -11.54 0.01
C ALA A 179 29.39 -12.28 0.73
N TRP A 180 30.21 -11.50 1.45
CA TRP A 180 31.22 -11.95 2.38
C TRP A 180 31.03 -11.27 3.73
N ASP A 181 30.94 -12.04 4.80
CA ASP A 181 31.00 -11.60 6.19
C ASP A 181 32.39 -11.91 6.77
N GLU A 182 33.17 -10.88 7.07
CA GLU A 182 34.50 -11.03 7.67
C GLU A 182 34.44 -11.64 9.07
N SER A 183 33.38 -11.34 9.84
CA SER A 183 33.19 -11.85 11.21
C SER A 183 32.76 -13.32 11.23
N LYS A 184 32.11 -13.76 10.15
CA LYS A 184 31.48 -15.09 10.00
C LYS A 184 30.40 -15.37 11.05
N GLU A 185 29.78 -14.33 11.59
CA GLU A 185 28.74 -14.43 12.61
C GLU A 185 27.35 -14.64 12.00
N GLN A 186 27.14 -14.22 10.75
CA GLN A 186 25.87 -14.45 10.06
C GLN A 186 25.63 -15.93 9.80
N ARG A 187 24.39 -16.42 10.01
CA ARG A 187 24.07 -17.86 9.83
C ARG A 187 24.19 -18.32 8.37
N TRP A 188 24.08 -17.40 7.42
CA TRP A 188 24.27 -17.69 6.00
C TRP A 188 25.76 -17.78 5.63
N SER A 189 26.66 -17.26 6.46
CA SER A 189 28.08 -17.18 6.15
C SER A 189 28.78 -18.52 6.40
N SER A 190 29.63 -18.92 5.45
CA SER A 190 30.48 -20.08 5.61
C SER A 190 31.48 -19.88 6.76
N GLY A 191 31.55 -20.83 7.70
CA GLY A 191 32.55 -20.79 8.78
C GLY A 191 34.01 -20.83 8.26
N GLU A 192 34.23 -21.34 7.05
CA GLU A 192 35.57 -21.38 6.44
C GLU A 192 35.91 -20.07 5.72
N THR A 193 35.02 -19.61 4.83
CA THR A 193 35.32 -18.50 3.90
C THR A 193 34.62 -17.18 4.26
N GLY A 194 33.56 -17.22 5.06
CA GLY A 194 32.67 -16.10 5.34
C GLY A 194 31.70 -15.79 4.19
N CYS A 195 31.73 -16.54 3.08
CA CYS A 195 30.89 -16.28 1.92
C CYS A 195 29.46 -16.78 2.11
N SER A 196 28.52 -16.15 1.41
CA SER A 196 27.15 -16.63 1.21
C SER A 196 27.12 -17.92 0.40
N PRO A 197 26.04 -18.74 0.48
CA PRO A 197 26.05 -20.09 -0.07
C PRO A 197 25.92 -20.15 -1.61
N HIS A 198 25.33 -19.12 -2.24
CA HIS A 198 24.94 -19.16 -3.65
C HIS A 198 25.45 -17.97 -4.46
N VAL A 199 25.54 -18.18 -5.78
CA VAL A 199 25.93 -17.16 -6.75
C VAL A 199 24.68 -16.59 -7.39
N TRP A 200 24.22 -15.46 -6.85
CA TRP A 200 23.04 -14.78 -7.34
C TRP A 200 23.33 -13.93 -8.59
N SER A 201 22.50 -14.09 -9.61
CA SER A 201 22.64 -13.43 -10.92
C SER A 201 22.72 -11.91 -10.83
N ARG A 202 21.82 -11.25 -10.09
CA ARG A 202 21.82 -9.78 -10.00
C ARG A 202 23.00 -9.22 -9.20
N ALA A 203 23.44 -9.88 -8.14
CA ALA A 203 24.66 -9.51 -7.41
C ALA A 203 25.89 -9.51 -8.33
N MET A 204 26.04 -10.57 -9.13
CA MET A 204 27.07 -10.62 -10.18
C MET A 204 26.89 -9.51 -11.23
N GLY A 205 25.65 -9.23 -11.60
CA GLY A 205 25.29 -8.12 -12.50
C GLY A 205 25.81 -6.79 -11.98
N TRP A 206 25.54 -6.46 -10.71
CA TRP A 206 26.01 -5.21 -10.10
C TRP A 206 27.52 -5.10 -10.13
N TYR A 207 28.22 -6.19 -9.82
CA TYR A 207 29.67 -6.19 -9.82
C TYR A 207 30.26 -5.90 -11.21
N VAL A 208 29.74 -6.52 -12.27
CA VAL A 208 30.26 -6.27 -13.62
C VAL A 208 29.90 -4.88 -14.16
N MET A 209 28.73 -4.33 -13.80
CA MET A 209 28.39 -2.94 -14.11
C MET A 209 29.29 -1.97 -13.34
N ALA A 210 29.57 -2.26 -12.07
CA ALA A 210 30.45 -1.45 -11.23
C ALA A 210 31.83 -1.32 -11.87
N ILE A 211 32.39 -2.43 -12.38
CA ILE A 211 33.68 -2.39 -13.07
C ILE A 211 33.64 -1.47 -14.29
N VAL A 212 32.74 -1.71 -15.24
CA VAL A 212 32.75 -0.97 -16.52
C VAL A 212 32.42 0.52 -16.35
N ASP A 213 31.63 0.89 -15.34
CA ASP A 213 31.28 2.28 -15.05
C ASP A 213 32.35 2.98 -14.20
N THR A 214 33.01 2.26 -13.29
CA THR A 214 34.19 2.78 -12.57
C THR A 214 35.31 3.13 -13.56
N LEU A 215 35.52 2.26 -14.56
CA LEU A 215 36.55 2.41 -15.60
C LEU A 215 36.34 3.61 -16.55
N ASP A 216 35.14 4.21 -16.61
CA ASP A 216 34.90 5.41 -17.41
C ASP A 216 35.63 6.64 -16.86
N HIS A 217 35.83 6.69 -15.54
CA HIS A 217 36.45 7.82 -14.85
C HIS A 217 37.78 7.46 -14.17
N LEU A 218 38.12 6.17 -14.08
CA LEU A 218 39.40 5.73 -13.55
C LEU A 218 40.54 6.09 -14.54
N PRO A 219 41.59 6.82 -14.10
CA PRO A 219 42.69 7.24 -14.97
C PRO A 219 43.32 6.06 -15.72
N VAL A 220 43.64 6.26 -17.00
CA VAL A 220 44.15 5.21 -17.90
C VAL A 220 45.47 4.60 -17.43
N ASP A 221 46.26 5.36 -16.68
CA ASP A 221 47.56 5.04 -16.09
C ASP A 221 47.47 4.62 -14.61
N HIS A 222 46.27 4.56 -14.02
CA HIS A 222 46.09 4.09 -12.65
C HIS A 222 46.61 2.66 -12.49
N GLU A 223 47.45 2.41 -11.48
CA GLU A 223 48.23 1.17 -11.34
C GLU A 223 47.36 -0.10 -11.36
N GLN A 224 46.19 -0.04 -10.73
CA GLN A 224 45.27 -1.17 -10.59
C GLN A 224 44.31 -1.35 -11.77
N ARG A 225 44.30 -0.44 -12.76
CA ARG A 225 43.34 -0.47 -13.87
C ARG A 225 43.47 -1.75 -14.70
N GLY A 226 44.70 -2.17 -15.00
CA GLY A 226 44.96 -3.39 -15.75
C GLY A 226 44.45 -4.64 -15.04
N GLN A 227 44.61 -4.70 -13.71
CA GLN A 227 44.09 -5.80 -12.89
C GLN A 227 42.56 -5.85 -12.91
N ILE A 228 41.90 -4.69 -12.79
CA ILE A 228 40.43 -4.58 -12.85
C ILE A 228 39.90 -5.05 -14.21
N VAL A 229 40.54 -4.64 -15.31
CA VAL A 229 40.19 -5.11 -16.67
C VAL A 229 40.39 -6.62 -16.80
N GLY A 230 41.49 -7.17 -16.28
CA GLY A 230 41.73 -8.61 -16.29
C GLY A 230 40.71 -9.41 -15.48
N ILE A 231 40.27 -8.89 -14.33
CA ILE A 231 39.18 -9.47 -13.54
C ILE A 231 37.88 -9.46 -14.32
N PHE A 232 37.57 -8.34 -14.98
CA PHE A 232 36.37 -8.22 -15.80
C PHE A 232 36.35 -9.24 -16.94
N GLU A 233 37.47 -9.41 -17.66
CA GLU A 233 37.58 -10.43 -18.70
C GLU A 233 37.38 -11.84 -18.15
N ARG A 234 37.97 -12.15 -16.99
CA ARG A 234 37.79 -13.47 -16.36
C ARG A 234 36.33 -13.71 -15.97
N VAL A 235 35.69 -12.74 -15.32
CA VAL A 235 34.27 -12.83 -14.93
C VAL A 235 33.38 -12.96 -16.16
N ALA A 236 33.68 -12.22 -17.24
CA ALA A 236 32.97 -12.35 -18.51
C ALA A 236 33.06 -13.77 -19.07
N ASN A 237 34.23 -14.42 -19.04
CA ASN A 237 34.36 -15.82 -19.45
C ASN A 237 33.59 -16.77 -18.51
N ALA A 238 33.60 -16.53 -17.20
CA ALA A 238 32.81 -17.32 -16.25
C ALA A 238 31.30 -17.23 -16.53
N LEU A 239 30.79 -16.02 -16.83
CA LEU A 239 29.40 -15.81 -17.23
C LEU A 239 29.06 -16.55 -18.53
N VAL A 240 29.95 -16.59 -19.52
CA VAL A 240 29.74 -17.36 -20.76
C VAL A 240 29.48 -18.84 -20.48
N HIS A 241 30.17 -19.43 -19.50
CA HIS A 241 30.01 -20.85 -19.16
C HIS A 241 28.65 -21.19 -18.55
N VAL A 242 27.97 -20.22 -17.94
CA VAL A 242 26.67 -20.40 -17.27
C VAL A 242 25.51 -19.74 -18.01
N GLN A 243 25.74 -19.25 -19.23
CA GLN A 243 24.68 -18.77 -20.12
C GLN A 243 23.87 -19.96 -20.63
N ASP A 244 22.53 -19.89 -20.52
CA ASP A 244 21.65 -20.89 -21.12
C ASP A 244 21.77 -20.85 -22.64
N GLN A 245 22.10 -22.00 -23.23
CA GLN A 245 22.44 -22.06 -24.65
C GLN A 245 21.21 -21.99 -25.56
N GLN A 246 20.01 -22.31 -25.06
CA GLN A 246 18.79 -22.29 -25.86
C GLN A 246 18.21 -20.87 -25.93
N SER A 247 18.01 -20.23 -24.78
CA SER A 247 17.41 -18.91 -24.68
C SER A 247 18.42 -17.76 -24.82
N GLY A 248 19.70 -18.00 -24.52
CA GLY A 248 20.71 -16.94 -24.39
C GLY A 248 20.66 -16.19 -23.05
N LEU A 249 19.72 -16.51 -22.16
CA LEU A 249 19.53 -15.85 -20.88
C LEU A 249 20.42 -16.48 -19.78
N TRP A 250 20.47 -15.85 -18.60
CA TRP A 250 21.13 -16.40 -17.43
C TRP A 250 20.13 -16.80 -16.34
N PRO A 251 20.38 -17.91 -15.61
CA PRO A 251 19.51 -18.33 -14.51
C PRO A 251 19.64 -17.41 -13.29
N HIS A 252 18.64 -17.44 -12.40
CA HIS A 252 18.61 -16.69 -11.15
C HIS A 252 19.78 -17.05 -10.23
N LEU A 253 20.03 -18.36 -10.03
CA LEU A 253 21.25 -18.87 -9.41
C LEU A 253 22.19 -19.41 -10.48
N LEU A 254 23.35 -18.75 -10.64
CA LEU A 254 24.34 -19.06 -11.67
C LEU A 254 25.11 -20.34 -11.39
N ASP A 255 25.23 -20.73 -10.11
CA ASP A 255 25.93 -21.95 -9.68
C ASP A 255 25.05 -23.20 -9.75
N GLN A 256 23.75 -23.07 -10.08
CA GLN A 256 22.79 -24.18 -10.10
C GLN A 256 21.92 -24.23 -11.36
N PRO A 257 22.52 -24.18 -12.56
CA PRO A 257 21.75 -24.25 -13.80
C PRO A 257 20.94 -25.55 -13.87
N GLY A 258 19.66 -25.44 -14.22
CA GLY A 258 18.77 -26.60 -14.39
C GLY A 258 18.21 -27.22 -13.11
N ARG A 259 18.53 -26.70 -11.92
CA ARG A 259 17.88 -27.13 -10.67
C ARG A 259 16.38 -26.83 -10.72
N GLU A 260 15.57 -27.73 -10.19
CA GLU A 260 14.13 -27.53 -10.00
C GLU A 260 13.87 -26.21 -9.26
N ARG A 261 12.94 -25.39 -9.78
CA ARG A 261 12.60 -24.02 -9.32
C ARG A 261 13.61 -22.91 -9.64
N ASN A 262 14.77 -23.21 -10.24
CA ASN A 262 15.59 -22.16 -10.86
C ASN A 262 14.90 -21.64 -12.14
N TYR A 263 15.05 -20.36 -12.44
CA TYR A 263 14.41 -19.71 -13.59
C TYR A 263 15.37 -18.73 -14.27
N LEU A 264 15.11 -18.43 -15.54
CA LEU A 264 15.89 -17.46 -16.32
C LEU A 264 15.51 -16.04 -15.88
N GLU A 265 16.49 -15.25 -15.46
CA GLU A 265 16.26 -14.02 -14.71
C GLU A 265 16.65 -12.79 -15.55
N ALA A 266 15.69 -11.88 -15.77
CA ALA A 266 15.86 -10.78 -16.72
C ALA A 266 16.83 -9.70 -16.24
N SER A 267 16.93 -9.45 -14.93
CA SER A 267 17.74 -8.34 -14.41
C SER A 267 19.23 -8.58 -14.53
N GLY A 268 19.71 -9.68 -13.98
CA GLY A 268 21.09 -10.11 -14.12
C GLY A 268 21.45 -10.26 -15.60
N THR A 269 20.56 -10.84 -16.41
CA THR A 269 20.78 -10.92 -17.86
C THR A 269 20.96 -9.55 -18.51
N SER A 270 20.10 -8.57 -18.21
CA SER A 270 20.21 -7.21 -18.75
C SER A 270 21.52 -6.53 -18.35
N MET A 271 21.96 -6.72 -17.11
CA MET A 271 23.21 -6.17 -16.57
C MET A 271 24.45 -6.84 -17.19
N PHE A 272 24.42 -8.16 -17.40
CA PHE A 272 25.49 -8.87 -18.12
C PHE A 272 25.58 -8.41 -19.57
N VAL A 273 24.44 -8.31 -20.26
CA VAL A 273 24.35 -7.84 -21.64
C VAL A 273 24.91 -6.41 -21.75
N TYR A 274 24.53 -5.50 -20.85
CA TYR A 274 25.09 -4.15 -20.77
C TYR A 274 26.61 -4.16 -20.57
N ALA A 275 27.09 -4.84 -19.53
CA ALA A 275 28.51 -4.83 -19.17
C ALA A 275 29.37 -5.46 -20.26
N LEU A 276 28.98 -6.64 -20.80
CA LEU A 276 29.71 -7.31 -21.89
C LEU A 276 29.81 -6.42 -23.13
N ALA A 277 28.71 -5.78 -23.52
CA ALA A 277 28.69 -4.93 -24.70
C ALA A 277 29.49 -3.64 -24.50
N LYS A 278 29.40 -3.01 -23.31
CA LYS A 278 30.25 -1.87 -22.95
C LYS A 278 31.73 -2.26 -22.90
N GLY A 279 32.02 -3.45 -22.39
CA GLY A 279 33.35 -4.05 -22.39
C GLY A 279 33.95 -4.16 -23.79
N VAL A 280 33.17 -4.67 -24.76
CA VAL A 280 33.61 -4.73 -26.16
C VAL A 280 33.78 -3.33 -26.75
N ARG A 281 32.80 -2.44 -26.55
CA ARG A 281 32.83 -1.07 -27.09
C ARG A 281 34.03 -0.27 -26.60
N LYS A 282 34.39 -0.41 -25.32
CA LYS A 282 35.52 0.29 -24.68
C LYS A 282 36.86 -0.44 -24.84
N GLY A 283 36.87 -1.60 -25.51
CA GLY A 283 38.08 -2.38 -25.78
C GLY A 283 38.62 -3.18 -24.59
N TYR A 284 37.81 -3.38 -23.53
CA TYR A 284 38.17 -4.22 -22.38
C TYR A 284 37.98 -5.70 -22.67
N LEU A 285 37.08 -6.02 -23.60
CA LEU A 285 36.75 -7.39 -24.02
C LEU A 285 36.95 -7.55 -25.53
N SER A 286 37.35 -8.76 -25.94
CA SER A 286 37.44 -9.11 -27.36
C SER A 286 36.06 -9.21 -28.04
N GLY A 287 36.03 -9.07 -29.36
CA GLY A 287 34.78 -9.09 -30.15
C GLY A 287 33.93 -10.35 -30.00
N LYS A 288 34.47 -11.48 -29.51
CA LYS A 288 33.70 -12.70 -29.23
C LYS A 288 32.55 -12.47 -28.25
N PHE A 289 32.74 -11.56 -27.29
CA PHE A 289 31.73 -11.25 -26.28
C PHE A 289 30.56 -10.45 -26.83
N LYS A 290 30.70 -9.83 -28.01
CA LYS A 290 29.60 -9.16 -28.70
C LYS A 290 28.50 -10.17 -29.04
N VAL A 291 28.89 -11.32 -29.59
CA VAL A 291 27.94 -12.39 -29.96
C VAL A 291 27.19 -12.92 -28.74
N ILE A 292 27.89 -13.03 -27.60
CA ILE A 292 27.30 -13.45 -26.32
C ILE A 292 26.28 -12.43 -25.81
N ALA A 293 26.64 -11.15 -25.82
CA ALA A 293 25.76 -10.07 -25.40
C ALA A 293 24.54 -9.94 -26.33
N GLU A 294 24.74 -10.04 -27.64
CA GLU A 294 23.66 -10.04 -28.64
C GLU A 294 22.71 -11.21 -28.43
N LYS A 295 23.22 -12.41 -28.14
CA LYS A 295 22.40 -13.59 -27.84
C LYS A 295 21.55 -13.37 -26.59
N GLY A 296 22.13 -12.83 -25.51
CA GLY A 296 21.38 -12.48 -24.30
C GLY A 296 20.32 -11.40 -24.54
N TYR A 297 20.65 -10.38 -25.32
CA TYR A 297 19.71 -9.33 -25.71
C TYR A 297 18.53 -9.86 -26.52
N GLN A 298 18.80 -10.74 -27.51
CA GLN A 298 17.74 -11.38 -28.27
C GLN A 298 16.89 -12.29 -27.38
N GLY A 299 17.49 -13.00 -26.44
CA GLY A 299 16.77 -13.77 -25.43
C GLY A 299 15.82 -12.92 -24.60
N LEU A 300 16.26 -11.73 -24.16
CA LEU A 300 15.41 -10.79 -23.42
C LEU A 300 14.21 -10.37 -24.28
N LEU A 301 14.44 -9.99 -25.53
CA LEU A 301 13.37 -9.57 -26.45
C LEU A 301 12.36 -10.69 -26.77
N GLN A 302 12.85 -11.91 -26.96
CA GLN A 302 12.02 -13.02 -27.44
C GLN A 302 11.25 -13.73 -26.32
N HIS A 303 11.85 -13.82 -25.14
CA HIS A 303 11.31 -14.65 -24.07
C HIS A 303 10.75 -13.83 -22.90
N LEU A 304 11.34 -12.66 -22.60
CA LEU A 304 11.04 -11.94 -21.35
C LEU A 304 10.41 -10.56 -21.57
N LEU A 305 10.58 -9.93 -22.74
CA LEU A 305 9.90 -8.68 -23.09
C LEU A 305 8.47 -8.96 -23.51
N GLN A 306 7.52 -8.36 -22.81
CA GLN A 306 6.10 -8.42 -23.11
C GLN A 306 5.57 -7.01 -23.38
N THR A 307 4.57 -6.92 -24.26
CA THR A 307 3.77 -5.72 -24.45
C THR A 307 2.36 -6.06 -24.03
N ASP A 308 1.79 -5.32 -23.07
CA ASP A 308 0.39 -5.50 -22.74
C ASP A 308 -0.52 -4.82 -23.78
N ARG A 309 -1.84 -4.90 -23.54
CA ARG A 309 -2.85 -4.46 -24.52
C ARG A 309 -2.91 -2.94 -24.69
N GLU A 310 -2.44 -2.18 -23.70
CA GLU A 310 -2.28 -0.72 -23.74
C GLU A 310 -0.99 -0.31 -24.47
N GLY A 311 -0.17 -1.29 -24.87
CA GLY A 311 1.11 -1.02 -25.52
C GLY A 311 2.25 -0.77 -24.53
N VAL A 312 2.07 -1.06 -23.24
CA VAL A 312 3.11 -0.87 -22.22
C VAL A 312 4.10 -2.04 -22.28
N LEU A 313 5.37 -1.72 -22.48
CA LEU A 313 6.50 -2.65 -22.53
C LEU A 313 6.98 -3.02 -21.13
N SER A 314 7.07 -4.32 -20.81
CA SER A 314 7.60 -4.83 -19.54
C SER A 314 8.59 -5.98 -19.74
N LEU A 315 9.69 -5.99 -18.98
CA LEU A 315 10.50 -7.19 -18.79
C LEU A 315 9.95 -8.06 -17.65
N THR A 316 9.62 -9.30 -17.98
CA THR A 316 9.13 -10.32 -17.03
C THR A 316 10.26 -11.14 -16.43
N GLN A 317 9.94 -11.94 -15.41
CA GLN A 317 10.88 -12.83 -14.70
C GLN A 317 12.09 -12.09 -14.09
N CYS A 318 11.81 -10.96 -13.47
CA CYS A 318 12.81 -10.22 -12.75
C CYS A 318 12.62 -10.39 -11.23
N ASN A 319 13.69 -10.65 -10.49
CA ASN A 319 13.59 -10.99 -9.07
C ASN A 319 13.20 -9.77 -8.20
N GLY A 320 12.11 -9.84 -7.42
CA GLY A 320 11.59 -8.75 -6.56
C GLY A 320 12.41 -8.38 -5.32
N GLY A 321 13.69 -8.78 -5.25
CA GLY A 321 14.61 -8.50 -4.14
C GLY A 321 15.10 -9.79 -3.50
N ALA A 322 16.42 -9.91 -3.32
CA ALA A 322 17.03 -10.98 -2.52
C ALA A 322 17.92 -10.33 -1.46
N GLY A 323 17.82 -10.78 -0.22
CA GLY A 323 18.60 -10.25 0.90
C GLY A 323 19.24 -11.38 1.68
N LEU A 324 20.19 -11.05 2.54
CA LEU A 324 20.81 -12.00 3.45
C LEU A 324 20.57 -11.55 4.90
N GLY A 325 20.16 -12.48 5.77
CA GLY A 325 19.77 -12.22 7.15
C GLY A 325 18.36 -11.63 7.30
N GLY A 326 18.13 -10.86 8.37
CA GLY A 326 16.86 -10.19 8.67
C GLY A 326 15.79 -11.08 9.32
N ASN A 327 14.55 -10.55 9.36
CA ASN A 327 13.34 -11.25 9.82
C ASN A 327 12.16 -10.90 8.87
N PRO A 328 11.55 -11.85 8.13
CA PRO A 328 11.91 -13.28 8.09
C PRO A 328 13.36 -13.48 7.65
N TYR A 329 13.99 -14.56 8.16
CA TYR A 329 15.41 -14.80 7.94
C TYR A 329 15.67 -15.33 6.53
N ARG A 330 16.55 -14.64 5.79
CA ARG A 330 16.92 -14.99 4.42
C ARG A 330 18.34 -15.52 4.36
N ASP A 331 18.56 -16.62 3.66
CA ASP A 331 19.88 -17.23 3.47
C ASP A 331 20.33 -17.23 2.01
N GLY A 332 19.56 -16.59 1.13
CA GLY A 332 19.81 -16.54 -0.31
C GLY A 332 19.39 -17.83 -1.04
N SER A 333 18.67 -18.75 -0.37
CA SER A 333 18.06 -19.94 -0.98
C SER A 333 16.58 -19.73 -1.33
N TYR A 334 16.06 -20.55 -2.25
CA TYR A 334 14.65 -20.54 -2.67
C TYR A 334 13.65 -20.74 -1.52
N GLU A 335 14.02 -21.47 -0.47
CA GLU A 335 13.09 -21.85 0.62
C GLU A 335 12.78 -20.70 1.58
N SER A 336 13.62 -19.66 1.57
CA SER A 336 13.48 -18.50 2.46
C SER A 336 12.42 -17.47 2.01
N GLY A 337 11.65 -17.77 0.96
CA GLY A 337 10.64 -16.86 0.40
C GLY A 337 11.21 -15.81 -0.56
N ASP A 338 12.50 -15.90 -0.87
CA ASP A 338 13.19 -15.04 -1.84
C ASP A 338 12.88 -15.47 -3.27
N GLY A 339 11.63 -15.27 -3.69
CA GLY A 339 11.18 -15.61 -5.04
C GLY A 339 9.67 -15.52 -5.14
N THR A 340 9.20 -14.55 -5.93
CA THR A 340 7.81 -14.19 -6.25
C THR A 340 7.02 -13.54 -5.11
N GLY A 341 7.37 -12.30 -4.77
CA GLY A 341 6.48 -11.35 -4.08
C GLY A 341 6.10 -10.21 -5.03
N ASP A 342 4.81 -10.06 -5.35
CA ASP A 342 4.27 -9.03 -6.25
C ASP A 342 4.25 -7.61 -5.64
N THR A 343 4.85 -7.40 -4.47
CA THR A 343 4.81 -6.12 -3.76
C THR A 343 5.88 -5.10 -4.18
N LEU A 344 6.64 -5.38 -5.25
CA LEU A 344 7.84 -4.60 -5.60
C LEU A 344 8.05 -4.46 -7.13
N VAL A 345 6.98 -4.59 -7.92
CA VAL A 345 7.05 -4.72 -9.40
C VAL A 345 7.66 -3.49 -10.09
N LEU A 346 7.46 -2.26 -9.60
CA LEU A 346 7.94 -1.05 -10.30
C LEU A 346 9.39 -0.66 -9.96
N PHE A 347 9.80 -0.75 -8.69
CA PHE A 347 11.16 -0.49 -8.22
C PHE A 347 12.21 -1.32 -8.95
N PHE A 348 11.89 -2.59 -9.12
CA PHE A 348 12.75 -3.56 -9.76
C PHE A 348 12.75 -3.35 -11.28
N ARG A 349 11.59 -3.06 -11.88
CA ARG A 349 11.45 -2.74 -13.31
C ARG A 349 12.36 -1.58 -13.77
N LEU A 350 12.58 -0.57 -12.92
CA LEU A 350 13.51 0.54 -13.21
C LEU A 350 14.97 0.12 -13.41
N ILE A 351 15.45 -0.83 -12.61
CA ILE A 351 16.82 -1.35 -12.73
C ILE A 351 16.95 -2.14 -14.04
N TYR A 352 15.91 -2.89 -14.40
CA TYR A 352 15.92 -3.85 -15.50
C TYR A 352 15.84 -3.16 -16.83
N ASP A 353 14.84 -2.29 -16.95
CA ASP A 353 14.62 -1.50 -18.13
C ASP A 353 15.73 -0.46 -18.24
N GLY A 354 16.26 0.08 -17.14
CA GLY A 354 17.43 0.94 -17.14
C GLY A 354 18.68 0.28 -17.75
N ALA A 355 19.07 -0.92 -17.29
CA ALA A 355 20.21 -1.65 -17.86
C ALA A 355 19.97 -2.06 -19.33
N PHE A 356 18.75 -2.46 -19.66
CA PHE A 356 18.34 -2.83 -21.01
C PHE A 356 18.35 -1.63 -21.99
N ILE A 357 17.86 -0.48 -21.52
CA ILE A 357 17.93 0.82 -22.21
C ILE A 357 19.40 1.22 -22.39
N MET A 358 20.23 1.14 -21.35
CA MET A 358 21.66 1.48 -21.45
C MET A 358 22.40 0.61 -22.48
N TYR A 359 22.10 -0.69 -22.59
CA TYR A 359 22.69 -1.56 -23.61
C TYR A 359 22.32 -1.13 -25.03
N THR A 360 21.03 -0.87 -25.26
CA THR A 360 20.47 -0.62 -26.59
C THR A 360 20.87 0.73 -27.17
N LEU A 361 20.94 1.77 -26.34
CA LEU A 361 21.42 3.09 -26.75
C LEU A 361 22.88 3.05 -27.20
N ASN A 362 23.67 2.28 -26.47
CA ASN A 362 25.10 2.16 -26.69
C ASN A 362 25.48 1.31 -27.92
N ASN A 363 24.54 0.59 -28.55
CA ASN A 363 24.83 -0.31 -29.68
C ASN A 363 23.90 -0.18 -30.89
N PHE A 364 22.67 0.34 -30.75
CA PHE A 364 21.65 0.29 -31.81
C PHE A 364 21.02 1.63 -32.20
N VAL A 365 21.32 2.74 -31.51
CA VAL A 365 20.85 4.09 -31.94
C VAL A 365 21.80 4.67 -33.00
N ILE A 366 21.93 3.96 -34.12
CA ILE A 366 22.35 4.48 -35.43
C ILE A 366 21.66 3.59 -36.47
N GLN A 367 20.35 3.75 -36.74
CA GLN A 367 19.82 3.35 -38.06
C GLN A 367 18.43 3.81 -38.50
N ARG A 368 17.63 4.58 -37.74
CA ARG A 368 16.36 5.09 -38.28
C ARG A 368 16.05 6.53 -37.87
N ARG A 369 16.70 7.48 -38.55
CA ARG A 369 16.07 8.75 -38.93
C ARG A 369 16.03 8.76 -40.45
N ASP A 370 14.87 8.43 -41.01
CA ASP A 370 14.41 8.90 -42.31
C ASP A 370 12.94 8.52 -42.47
N GLY A 371 12.10 9.52 -42.74
CA GLY A 371 10.71 9.32 -43.15
C GLY A 371 9.67 10.12 -42.37
N CYS A 372 9.73 11.45 -42.45
CA CYS A 372 8.55 12.29 -42.25
C CYS A 372 7.44 11.86 -43.22
N GLY A 373 6.24 11.65 -42.69
CA GLY A 373 5.00 11.56 -43.44
C GLY A 373 3.87 11.93 -42.49
N GLY A 374 3.45 13.19 -42.52
CA GLY A 374 2.37 13.67 -41.68
C GLY A 374 1.03 13.05 -42.09
N GLU A 375 0.20 12.76 -41.11
CA GLU A 375 -1.24 12.64 -41.32
C GLU A 375 -1.98 13.19 -40.10
N LYS A 376 -3.08 13.87 -40.41
CA LYS A 376 -3.87 14.73 -39.54
C LYS A 376 -4.48 13.98 -38.35
N ALA A 377 -4.74 14.76 -37.28
CA ALA A 377 -5.65 14.37 -36.21
C ALA A 377 -6.96 13.77 -36.78
N PRO A 378 -7.45 12.63 -36.25
CA PRO A 378 -8.77 12.17 -36.60
C PRO A 378 -9.81 13.08 -35.95
N ALA A 379 -10.88 13.33 -36.71
CA ALA A 379 -12.08 13.98 -36.26
C ALA A 379 -12.87 13.12 -35.25
N ALA A 380 -13.72 13.78 -34.45
CA ALA A 380 -14.68 13.14 -33.55
C ALA A 380 -15.55 12.11 -34.28
N GLY A 381 -15.56 10.87 -33.77
CA GLY A 381 -16.44 9.79 -34.20
C GLY A 381 -16.17 8.47 -33.44
N GLU A 382 -17.11 8.10 -32.57
CA GLU A 382 -17.40 6.75 -32.02
C GLU A 382 -16.23 5.94 -31.40
N GLY A 383 -15.76 6.37 -30.24
CA GLY A 383 -15.07 5.50 -29.27
C GLY A 383 -15.83 5.49 -27.93
N LYS A 384 -15.76 4.39 -27.17
CA LYS A 384 -16.33 4.33 -25.81
C LYS A 384 -15.69 5.40 -24.92
N LEU A 385 -16.45 5.98 -23.98
CA LEU A 385 -15.94 6.99 -23.04
C LEU A 385 -14.90 6.36 -22.10
N PRO A 386 -13.64 6.83 -22.04
CA PRO A 386 -12.64 6.31 -21.11
C PRO A 386 -12.92 6.79 -19.68
N ILE A 387 -12.99 5.86 -18.74
CA ILE A 387 -13.17 6.10 -17.30
C ILE A 387 -12.04 5.42 -16.54
N SER A 388 -11.11 6.20 -15.99
CA SER A 388 -10.11 5.68 -15.04
C SER A 388 -10.61 5.82 -13.61
N ILE A 389 -10.42 4.78 -12.79
CA ILE A 389 -10.92 4.72 -11.41
C ILE A 389 -9.82 4.22 -10.49
N SER A 390 -9.55 4.91 -9.38
CA SER A 390 -8.72 4.37 -8.30
C SER A 390 -9.58 3.85 -7.15
N LEU A 391 -9.49 2.55 -6.86
CA LEU A 391 -10.26 1.85 -5.83
C LEU A 391 -9.35 1.22 -4.77
N MET A 392 -9.89 0.96 -3.58
CA MET A 392 -9.16 0.24 -2.53
C MET A 392 -9.20 -1.25 -2.80
N GLN A 393 -8.05 -1.91 -2.74
CA GLN A 393 -7.96 -3.35 -2.82
C GLN A 393 -8.51 -3.97 -1.53
N VAL A 394 -9.61 -4.72 -1.65
CA VAL A 394 -10.21 -5.49 -0.55
C VAL A 394 -10.22 -6.98 -0.93
N GLY A 395 -9.23 -7.72 -0.41
CA GLY A 395 -8.97 -9.10 -0.83
C GLY A 395 -8.01 -9.17 -2.01
N ASP A 396 -8.09 -10.24 -2.80
CA ASP A 396 -7.27 -10.40 -4.00
C ASP A 396 -7.71 -9.42 -5.10
N VAL A 397 -6.76 -9.00 -5.93
CA VAL A 397 -7.06 -8.17 -7.12
C VAL A 397 -7.80 -9.04 -8.14
N PRO A 398 -8.98 -8.63 -8.65
CA PRO A 398 -9.65 -9.35 -9.72
C PRO A 398 -8.72 -9.55 -10.92
N ALA A 399 -8.83 -10.70 -11.59
CA ALA A 399 -8.07 -10.95 -12.82
C ALA A 399 -8.35 -9.85 -13.86
N LYS A 400 -7.33 -9.48 -14.64
CA LYS A 400 -7.50 -8.56 -15.77
C LYS A 400 -8.56 -9.12 -16.72
N GLU A 401 -9.47 -8.25 -17.18
CA GLU A 401 -10.60 -8.61 -18.06
C GLU A 401 -11.53 -9.68 -17.49
N ASN A 402 -11.78 -9.62 -16.19
CA ASN A 402 -12.82 -10.45 -15.60
C ASN A 402 -14.20 -10.09 -16.16
N GLY A 403 -15.13 -11.04 -16.08
CA GLY A 403 -16.47 -10.87 -16.64
C GLY A 403 -17.33 -9.82 -15.93
N ILE A 404 -16.92 -9.30 -14.77
CA ILE A 404 -17.63 -8.23 -14.05
C ILE A 404 -17.33 -6.88 -14.73
N GLU A 405 -16.06 -6.55 -14.90
CA GLU A 405 -15.62 -5.30 -15.55
C GLU A 405 -16.15 -5.18 -16.98
N GLN A 406 -16.04 -6.27 -17.77
CA GLN A 406 -16.58 -6.31 -19.14
C GLN A 406 -18.09 -6.03 -19.20
N LYS A 407 -18.85 -6.51 -18.20
CA LYS A 407 -20.30 -6.29 -18.15
C LYS A 407 -20.65 -4.86 -17.76
N ILE A 408 -19.84 -4.23 -16.90
CA ILE A 408 -19.95 -2.79 -16.62
C ILE A 408 -19.72 -2.02 -17.92
N GLU A 409 -18.59 -2.22 -18.60
CA GLU A 409 -18.22 -1.54 -19.85
C GLU A 409 -19.21 -1.73 -21.01
N GLU A 410 -19.82 -2.92 -21.11
CA GLU A 410 -20.85 -3.22 -22.10
C GLU A 410 -22.12 -2.41 -21.82
N TYR A 411 -22.55 -2.35 -20.56
CA TYR A 411 -23.80 -1.69 -20.17
C TYR A 411 -23.70 -0.16 -20.19
N THR A 412 -22.59 0.40 -19.70
CA THR A 412 -22.36 1.84 -19.62
C THR A 412 -21.80 2.43 -20.92
N ASN A 413 -21.42 1.59 -21.89
CA ASN A 413 -20.73 2.00 -23.11
C ASN A 413 -19.45 2.81 -22.83
N THR A 414 -18.69 2.39 -21.82
CA THR A 414 -17.41 2.99 -21.40
C THR A 414 -16.24 2.01 -21.54
N ASP A 415 -15.03 2.54 -21.50
CA ASP A 415 -13.76 1.80 -21.40
C ASP A 415 -13.21 2.07 -19.99
N VAL A 416 -13.24 1.06 -19.11
CA VAL A 416 -13.01 1.24 -17.67
C VAL A 416 -11.63 0.70 -17.29
N SER A 417 -10.80 1.55 -16.69
CA SER A 417 -9.51 1.14 -16.13
C SER A 417 -9.50 1.31 -14.62
N VAL A 418 -9.34 0.20 -13.88
CA VAL A 418 -9.32 0.21 -12.42
C VAL A 418 -7.90 0.07 -11.88
N GLN A 419 -7.44 1.08 -11.13
CA GLN A 419 -6.26 1.02 -10.31
C GLN A 419 -6.62 0.55 -8.90
N TRP A 420 -6.20 -0.66 -8.54
CA TRP A 420 -6.36 -1.21 -7.19
C TRP A 420 -5.22 -0.76 -6.27
N ILE A 421 -5.57 -0.10 -5.17
CA ILE A 421 -4.62 0.43 -4.19
C ILE A 421 -4.69 -0.39 -2.90
N PRO A 422 -3.58 -1.03 -2.44
CA PRO A 422 -3.56 -1.80 -1.19
C PRO A 422 -4.12 -1.00 -0.01
N GLN A 423 -5.00 -1.62 0.79
CA GLN A 423 -5.63 -0.95 1.94
C GLN A 423 -4.63 -0.30 2.90
N SER A 424 -3.47 -0.93 3.14
CA SER A 424 -2.42 -0.41 4.01
C SER A 424 -1.69 0.83 3.49
N ALA A 425 -1.77 1.09 2.18
CA ALA A 425 -1.14 2.23 1.53
C ALA A 425 -2.17 3.20 0.94
N PHE A 426 -3.46 3.02 1.25
CA PHE A 426 -4.54 3.72 0.56
C PHE A 426 -4.51 5.22 0.78
N ASP A 427 -4.48 5.66 2.04
CA ASP A 427 -4.46 7.09 2.36
C ASP A 427 -3.18 7.76 1.88
N ASP A 428 -2.02 7.09 2.00
CA ASP A 428 -0.76 7.58 1.46
C ASP A 428 -0.82 7.78 -0.06
N LYS A 429 -1.41 6.82 -0.80
CA LYS A 429 -1.56 6.92 -2.25
C LYS A 429 -2.61 7.95 -2.68
N VAL A 430 -3.67 8.15 -1.91
CA VAL A 430 -4.62 9.25 -2.14
C VAL A 430 -3.95 10.61 -1.91
N ASN A 431 -3.21 10.77 -0.82
CA ASN A 431 -2.46 11.99 -0.52
C ASN A 431 -1.47 12.33 -1.65
N VAL A 432 -0.79 11.30 -2.14
CA VAL A 432 0.10 11.34 -3.30
C VAL A 432 -0.61 11.86 -4.56
N MET A 433 -1.73 11.25 -4.95
CA MET A 433 -2.48 11.67 -6.15
C MET A 433 -3.04 13.10 -6.01
N VAL A 434 -3.47 13.48 -4.80
CA VAL A 434 -3.92 14.85 -4.50
C VAL A 434 -2.76 15.85 -4.58
N ALA A 435 -1.56 15.48 -4.13
CA ALA A 435 -0.39 16.34 -4.13
C ALA A 435 0.23 16.51 -5.53
N SER A 436 0.28 15.45 -6.34
CA SER A 436 0.80 15.51 -7.71
C SER A 436 -0.13 16.25 -8.68
N GLY A 437 -1.45 16.23 -8.41
CA GLY A 437 -2.46 16.74 -9.33
C GLY A 437 -2.82 15.79 -10.47
N GLU A 438 -2.16 14.63 -10.57
CA GLU A 438 -2.41 13.59 -11.57
C GLU A 438 -3.35 12.54 -10.97
N MET A 439 -4.64 12.76 -11.18
CA MET A 439 -5.71 11.96 -10.60
C MET A 439 -6.50 11.22 -11.70
N PRO A 440 -7.12 10.07 -11.41
CA PRO A 440 -8.03 9.40 -12.34
C PRO A 440 -9.37 10.16 -12.47
N THR A 441 -10.22 9.73 -13.42
CA THR A 441 -11.57 10.30 -13.62
C THR A 441 -12.43 10.21 -12.35
N ILE A 442 -12.35 9.08 -11.63
CA ILE A 442 -13.03 8.85 -10.36
C ILE A 442 -12.03 8.35 -9.33
N MET A 443 -12.03 8.93 -8.14
CA MET A 443 -11.21 8.47 -7.03
C MET A 443 -12.08 8.04 -5.87
N ARG A 444 -11.85 6.84 -5.33
CA ARG A 444 -12.28 6.53 -3.97
C ARG A 444 -11.39 7.28 -2.99
N VAL A 445 -12.00 7.93 -2.00
CA VAL A 445 -11.31 8.62 -0.91
C VAL A 445 -11.95 8.28 0.44
N ASN A 446 -11.14 8.25 1.49
CA ASN A 446 -11.63 8.20 2.86
C ASN A 446 -12.04 9.60 3.34
N TYR A 447 -12.91 9.65 4.34
CA TYR A 447 -13.40 10.91 4.93
C TYR A 447 -12.41 11.40 6.01
N VAL A 448 -11.31 12.00 5.55
CA VAL A 448 -10.14 12.40 6.37
C VAL A 448 -9.75 13.86 6.07
N PRO A 449 -8.93 14.52 6.93
CA PRO A 449 -8.59 15.94 6.76
C PRO A 449 -8.00 16.31 5.40
N THR A 450 -7.17 15.47 4.78
CA THR A 450 -6.62 15.74 3.44
C THR A 450 -7.73 15.87 2.41
N THR A 451 -8.73 14.98 2.43
CA THR A 451 -9.88 15.02 1.53
C THR A 451 -10.69 16.30 1.71
N PHE A 452 -10.87 16.75 2.96
CA PHE A 452 -11.57 18.01 3.23
C PHE A 452 -10.82 19.19 2.66
N ASN A 453 -9.52 19.26 2.89
CA ASN A 453 -8.69 20.35 2.39
C ASN A 453 -8.69 20.38 0.85
N ALA A 454 -8.57 19.23 0.19
CA ALA A 454 -8.64 19.11 -1.26
C ALA A 454 -9.99 19.60 -1.83
N ALA A 455 -11.10 19.23 -1.18
CA ALA A 455 -12.42 19.71 -1.55
C ALA A 455 -12.55 21.23 -1.38
N LYS A 456 -12.09 21.78 -0.25
CA LYS A 456 -12.10 23.22 0.05
C LYS A 456 -11.27 24.04 -0.94
N THR A 457 -10.12 23.52 -1.38
CA THR A 457 -9.29 24.16 -2.40
C THR A 457 -9.83 24.01 -3.82
N GLY A 458 -10.99 23.37 -4.00
CA GLY A 458 -11.69 23.25 -5.27
C GLY A 458 -11.14 22.16 -6.20
N LEU A 459 -10.39 21.19 -5.66
CA LEU A 459 -9.77 20.13 -6.45
C LEU A 459 -10.80 19.14 -7.02
N PHE A 460 -11.90 18.93 -6.28
CA PHE A 460 -13.01 18.07 -6.68
C PHE A 460 -14.22 18.88 -7.15
N TRP A 461 -15.03 18.28 -8.02
CA TRP A 461 -16.32 18.84 -8.38
C TRP A 461 -17.29 18.86 -7.19
N GLU A 462 -18.01 19.97 -7.03
CA GLU A 462 -19.21 20.00 -6.20
C GLU A 462 -20.34 19.37 -7.01
N ILE A 463 -20.84 18.21 -6.57
CA ILE A 463 -21.84 17.43 -7.32
C ILE A 463 -23.28 17.63 -6.83
N GLY A 464 -23.45 18.19 -5.63
CA GLY A 464 -24.77 18.38 -4.99
C GLY A 464 -25.85 18.99 -5.90
N PRO A 465 -25.56 20.08 -6.65
CA PRO A 465 -26.53 20.70 -7.55
C PRO A 465 -27.06 19.79 -8.67
N TYR A 466 -26.31 18.74 -9.04
CA TYR A 466 -26.61 17.85 -10.15
C TYR A 466 -27.36 16.59 -9.72
N LEU A 467 -27.26 16.16 -8.44
CA LEU A 467 -27.76 14.85 -7.97
C LEU A 467 -29.24 14.59 -8.31
N LYS A 468 -30.09 15.62 -8.26
CA LYS A 468 -31.53 15.55 -8.57
C LYS A 468 -31.84 15.11 -10.01
N ASP A 469 -30.89 15.28 -10.93
CA ASP A 469 -31.05 14.95 -12.35
C ASP A 469 -30.77 13.46 -12.63
N TYR A 470 -30.25 12.73 -11.64
CA TYR A 470 -29.87 11.31 -11.74
C TYR A 470 -30.81 10.44 -10.92
N LYS A 471 -31.53 9.53 -11.60
CA LYS A 471 -32.67 8.79 -11.03
C LYS A 471 -32.26 7.92 -9.83
N ASN A 472 -31.14 7.20 -9.93
CA ASN A 472 -30.73 6.26 -8.90
C ASN A 472 -30.03 6.98 -7.74
N LEU A 473 -29.18 7.96 -8.04
CA LEU A 473 -28.49 8.77 -7.01
C LEU A 473 -29.49 9.59 -6.17
N SER A 474 -30.49 10.22 -6.81
CA SER A 474 -31.52 11.01 -6.12
C SER A 474 -32.52 10.17 -5.30
N ALA A 475 -32.63 8.87 -5.57
CA ALA A 475 -33.53 7.97 -4.85
C ALA A 475 -32.99 7.51 -3.49
N GLN A 476 -31.72 7.76 -3.19
CA GLN A 476 -31.11 7.35 -1.92
C GLN A 476 -31.47 8.33 -0.79
N SER A 477 -31.44 7.85 0.46
CA SER A 477 -31.70 8.69 1.65
C SER A 477 -30.77 9.91 1.68
N GLU A 478 -31.33 11.10 1.95
CA GLU A 478 -30.57 12.35 2.09
C GLU A 478 -29.50 12.23 3.19
N ALA A 479 -29.75 11.43 4.23
CA ALA A 479 -28.82 11.18 5.33
C ALA A 479 -27.44 10.67 4.86
N TYR A 480 -27.38 9.91 3.75
CA TYR A 480 -26.11 9.44 3.18
C TYR A 480 -25.24 10.59 2.69
N PHE A 481 -25.86 11.59 2.06
CA PHE A 481 -25.16 12.75 1.54
C PHE A 481 -24.90 13.79 2.64
N ASP A 482 -25.83 13.95 3.58
CA ASP A 482 -25.67 14.83 4.73
C ASP A 482 -24.45 14.46 5.58
N ASN A 483 -24.20 13.16 5.76
CA ASN A 483 -23.09 12.65 6.55
C ASN A 483 -21.70 12.79 5.90
N ILE A 484 -21.63 13.26 4.64
CA ILE A 484 -20.35 13.49 3.92
C ILE A 484 -20.17 14.95 3.47
N LYS A 485 -21.05 15.86 3.91
CA LYS A 485 -20.92 17.28 3.56
C LYS A 485 -19.59 17.85 4.05
N ILE A 486 -18.99 18.72 3.24
CA ILE A 486 -17.80 19.51 3.59
C ILE A 486 -18.20 20.96 3.41
N GLU A 487 -18.26 21.73 4.50
CA GLU A 487 -18.75 23.13 4.50
C GLU A 487 -20.15 23.26 3.84
N GLY A 488 -21.05 22.32 4.15
CA GLY A 488 -22.42 22.30 3.64
C GLY A 488 -22.58 21.77 2.21
N LYS A 489 -21.49 21.45 1.52
CA LYS A 489 -21.46 21.04 0.11
C LYS A 489 -21.12 19.56 -0.07
N ILE A 490 -21.53 18.98 -1.19
CA ILE A 490 -21.33 17.56 -1.53
C ILE A 490 -20.31 17.46 -2.68
N TYR A 491 -19.18 16.80 -2.42
CA TYR A 491 -18.05 16.69 -3.37
C TYR A 491 -17.82 15.28 -3.93
N GLY A 492 -18.64 14.31 -3.52
CA GLY A 492 -18.54 12.94 -3.97
C GLY A 492 -19.80 12.14 -3.66
N VAL A 493 -19.93 10.96 -4.29
CA VAL A 493 -21.01 10.01 -4.01
C VAL A 493 -20.54 9.04 -2.93
N PRO A 494 -21.26 8.89 -1.80
CA PRO A 494 -20.83 7.98 -0.74
C PRO A 494 -20.88 6.53 -1.23
N ASN A 495 -19.88 5.73 -0.83
CA ASN A 495 -19.99 4.29 -0.97
C ASN A 495 -20.96 3.78 0.10
N PHE A 496 -22.22 3.58 -0.28
CA PHE A 496 -23.32 3.38 0.66
C PHE A 496 -23.11 2.18 1.60
N ARG A 497 -23.41 2.41 2.89
CA ARG A 497 -23.47 1.38 3.94
C ARG A 497 -24.66 1.68 4.85
N ASP A 498 -25.48 0.68 5.18
CA ASP A 498 -26.66 0.89 6.02
C ASP A 498 -26.30 1.60 7.34
N ILE A 499 -26.96 2.74 7.63
CA ILE A 499 -26.73 3.52 8.85
C ILE A 499 -27.11 2.72 10.11
N GLY A 500 -28.18 1.91 10.02
CA GLY A 500 -28.74 1.12 11.12
C GLY A 500 -28.08 -0.25 11.36
N ARG A 501 -26.91 -0.52 10.78
CA ARG A 501 -26.28 -1.86 10.81
C ARG A 501 -25.64 -2.27 12.14
N THR A 502 -25.47 -1.34 13.08
CA THR A 502 -24.93 -1.62 14.41
C THR A 502 -25.75 -2.69 15.13
N ALA A 503 -25.11 -3.81 15.48
CA ALA A 503 -25.78 -4.90 16.19
C ALA A 503 -24.81 -5.69 17.06
N MET A 504 -25.37 -6.37 18.06
CA MET A 504 -24.71 -7.43 18.79
C MET A 504 -24.84 -8.73 17.98
N VAL A 505 -23.72 -9.40 17.75
CA VAL A 505 -23.69 -10.78 17.24
C VAL A 505 -23.38 -11.69 18.43
N TYR A 506 -24.23 -12.66 18.73
CA TYR A 506 -24.14 -13.41 19.98
C TYR A 506 -24.46 -14.90 19.84
N ARG A 507 -23.96 -15.70 20.79
CA ARG A 507 -24.24 -17.12 20.99
C ARG A 507 -25.63 -17.31 21.57
N LYS A 508 -26.62 -17.49 20.70
CA LYS A 508 -28.00 -17.73 21.09
C LYS A 508 -28.15 -19.00 21.90
N ASP A 509 -27.42 -20.05 21.55
CA ASP A 509 -27.42 -21.32 22.29
C ASP A 509 -26.98 -21.15 23.75
N TRP A 510 -26.02 -20.26 24.02
CA TRP A 510 -25.60 -19.92 25.37
C TRP A 510 -26.64 -19.11 26.12
N PHE A 511 -27.26 -18.13 25.43
CA PHE A 511 -28.33 -17.32 26.01
C PHE A 511 -29.55 -18.19 26.37
N ASP A 512 -29.96 -19.12 25.50
CA ASP A 512 -31.06 -20.04 25.76
C ASP A 512 -30.73 -21.00 26.92
N LYS A 513 -29.51 -21.58 26.92
CA LYS A 513 -29.06 -22.52 27.98
C LYS A 513 -29.08 -21.86 29.35
N LEU A 514 -28.61 -20.62 29.44
CA LEU A 514 -28.54 -19.85 30.68
C LEU A 514 -29.80 -19.02 30.97
N LYS A 515 -30.79 -19.01 30.06
CA LYS A 515 -32.02 -18.22 30.15
C LYS A 515 -31.75 -16.72 30.30
N LEU A 516 -30.80 -16.22 29.50
CA LEU A 516 -30.41 -14.83 29.45
C LEU A 516 -31.22 -14.07 28.39
N ASP A 517 -31.58 -12.84 28.71
CA ASP A 517 -32.16 -11.89 27.77
C ASP A 517 -31.08 -10.96 27.19
N VAL A 518 -31.38 -10.31 26.05
CA VAL A 518 -30.54 -9.23 25.52
C VAL A 518 -30.51 -8.07 26.54
N PRO A 519 -29.33 -7.62 26.99
CA PRO A 519 -29.21 -6.58 28.02
C PRO A 519 -29.87 -5.25 27.64
N LYS A 520 -30.52 -4.60 28.62
CA LYS A 520 -31.16 -3.27 28.46
C LYS A 520 -30.59 -2.23 29.42
N THR A 521 -30.04 -2.66 30.55
CA THR A 521 -29.44 -1.82 31.58
C THR A 521 -27.98 -2.21 31.82
N LEU A 522 -27.20 -1.34 32.49
CA LEU A 522 -25.82 -1.67 32.87
C LEU A 522 -25.75 -2.86 33.84
N ASP A 523 -26.77 -3.05 34.67
CA ASP A 523 -26.87 -4.21 35.56
C ASP A 523 -27.13 -5.49 34.77
N ASP A 524 -27.99 -5.45 33.73
CA ASP A 524 -28.17 -6.60 32.83
C ASP A 524 -26.87 -6.95 32.12
N TRP A 525 -26.14 -5.94 31.64
CA TRP A 525 -24.83 -6.15 31.00
C TRP A 525 -23.84 -6.80 31.97
N TYR A 526 -23.79 -6.36 33.23
CA TYR A 526 -22.97 -6.99 34.25
C TYR A 526 -23.37 -8.45 34.48
N GLU A 527 -24.67 -8.72 34.69
CA GLU A 527 -25.15 -10.07 35.00
C GLU A 527 -24.96 -11.03 33.84
N VAL A 528 -25.18 -10.60 32.59
CA VAL A 528 -24.89 -11.44 31.41
C VAL A 528 -23.40 -11.76 31.33
N MET A 529 -22.50 -10.78 31.49
CA MET A 529 -21.04 -11.04 31.45
C MET A 529 -20.60 -11.96 32.58
N ARG A 530 -21.15 -11.79 33.79
CA ARG A 530 -20.92 -12.64 34.96
C ARG A 530 -21.41 -14.07 34.69
N SER A 531 -22.66 -14.23 34.25
CA SER A 531 -23.26 -15.56 34.02
C SER A 531 -22.53 -16.34 32.94
N ILE A 532 -22.18 -15.71 31.81
CA ILE A 532 -21.37 -16.38 30.78
C ILE A 532 -20.06 -16.91 31.37
N ARG A 533 -19.38 -16.11 32.21
CA ARG A 533 -18.09 -16.47 32.79
C ARG A 533 -18.17 -17.55 33.87
N LYS A 534 -19.25 -17.54 34.66
CA LYS A 534 -19.36 -18.29 35.92
C LYS A 534 -20.26 -19.51 35.84
N ASP A 535 -21.19 -19.54 34.90
CA ASP A 535 -22.27 -20.55 34.86
C ASP A 535 -22.03 -21.63 33.76
N ASP A 536 -20.77 -21.77 33.29
CA ASP A 536 -20.28 -22.85 32.41
C ASP A 536 -21.15 -23.12 31.16
N PRO A 537 -21.33 -22.12 30.27
CA PRO A 537 -22.20 -22.27 29.11
C PRO A 537 -21.67 -23.26 28.08
N ASP A 538 -20.36 -23.53 28.02
CA ASP A 538 -19.77 -24.55 27.15
C ASP A 538 -19.70 -25.95 27.80
N GLY A 539 -19.90 -26.05 29.11
CA GLY A 539 -20.05 -27.32 29.83
C GLY A 539 -18.71 -28.03 30.09
N ASN A 540 -17.60 -27.30 30.04
CA ASN A 540 -16.26 -27.87 30.17
C ASN A 540 -15.78 -27.91 31.64
N GLY A 541 -16.56 -27.35 32.57
CA GLY A 541 -16.26 -27.29 34.01
C GLY A 541 -15.19 -26.27 34.40
N LYS A 542 -14.80 -25.36 33.51
CA LYS A 542 -13.80 -24.31 33.74
C LYS A 542 -14.42 -22.94 33.54
N GLU A 543 -13.92 -21.98 34.30
CA GLU A 543 -14.17 -20.57 34.02
C GLU A 543 -13.17 -20.10 32.94
N ASP A 544 -13.40 -20.42 31.67
CA ASP A 544 -12.55 -20.00 30.54
C ASP A 544 -13.32 -19.30 29.40
N THR A 545 -14.64 -19.22 29.50
CA THR A 545 -15.53 -18.45 28.62
C THR A 545 -15.53 -16.94 28.97
N TYR A 546 -15.85 -16.09 28.00
CA TYR A 546 -15.99 -14.65 28.17
C TYR A 546 -17.32 -14.16 27.59
N GLY A 547 -18.00 -13.26 28.28
CA GLY A 547 -19.19 -12.59 27.72
C GLY A 547 -18.82 -11.77 26.49
N THR A 548 -17.74 -11.00 26.57
CA THR A 548 -17.11 -10.34 25.44
C THR A 548 -15.60 -10.21 25.69
N VAL A 549 -14.84 -9.91 24.64
CA VAL A 549 -13.41 -9.60 24.74
C VAL A 549 -13.13 -8.21 24.18
N LEU A 550 -12.24 -7.49 24.85
CA LEU A 550 -11.65 -6.25 24.35
C LEU A 550 -10.32 -6.56 23.66
N PHE A 551 -9.89 -5.65 22.80
CA PHE A 551 -8.66 -5.74 22.01
C PHE A 551 -8.07 -4.33 21.80
N LYS A 552 -6.88 -4.22 21.21
CA LYS A 552 -6.28 -2.92 20.86
C LYS A 552 -7.30 -2.06 20.10
N LYS A 553 -7.39 -0.77 20.44
CA LYS A 553 -8.29 0.18 19.75
C LYS A 553 -9.79 -0.08 19.95
N TYR A 554 -10.19 -0.86 20.98
CA TYR A 554 -11.61 -1.09 21.32
C TYR A 554 -12.42 0.20 21.56
N ASN A 555 -11.76 1.31 21.90
CA ASN A 555 -12.35 2.60 22.17
C ASN A 555 -12.26 3.60 21.01
N GLU A 556 -11.69 3.21 19.87
CA GLU A 556 -11.61 4.04 18.66
C GLU A 556 -12.90 3.93 17.83
N GLY A 557 -13.34 5.06 17.25
CA GLY A 557 -14.43 5.10 16.26
C GLY A 557 -15.82 4.65 16.74
N VAL A 558 -16.79 4.66 15.82
CA VAL A 558 -18.21 4.32 16.09
C VAL A 558 -18.44 2.83 16.40
N SER A 559 -17.46 1.98 16.13
CA SER A 559 -17.51 0.55 16.44
C SER A 559 -17.15 0.25 17.90
N SER A 560 -16.80 1.27 18.70
CA SER A 560 -16.46 1.10 20.11
C SER A 560 -17.60 0.44 20.91
N PRO A 561 -17.34 -0.66 21.63
CA PRO A 561 -18.32 -1.27 22.52
C PRO A 561 -18.83 -0.31 23.61
N LEU A 562 -18.00 0.62 24.08
CA LEU A 562 -18.41 1.60 25.11
C LEU A 562 -19.40 2.60 24.54
N THR A 563 -19.12 3.17 23.37
CA THR A 563 -20.05 4.07 22.68
C THR A 563 -21.38 3.37 22.42
N ARG A 564 -21.36 2.13 21.94
CA ARG A 564 -22.58 1.38 21.60
C ARG A 564 -23.45 1.07 22.82
N ILE A 565 -22.85 0.69 23.95
CA ILE A 565 -23.58 0.47 25.21
C ILE A 565 -24.06 1.82 25.77
N ALA A 566 -23.22 2.85 25.81
CA ALA A 566 -23.59 4.16 26.32
C ALA A 566 -24.77 4.76 25.54
N VAL A 567 -24.75 4.67 24.21
CA VAL A 567 -25.88 5.10 23.36
C VAL A 567 -27.15 4.33 23.68
N SER A 568 -27.05 3.00 23.89
CA SER A 568 -28.24 2.19 24.15
C SER A 568 -28.94 2.58 25.44
N ILE A 569 -28.21 3.04 26.45
CA ILE A 569 -28.77 3.51 27.73
C ILE A 569 -29.09 5.01 27.79
N GLY A 570 -29.15 5.69 26.64
CA GLY A 570 -29.56 7.10 26.54
C GLY A 570 -28.44 8.09 26.21
N GLY A 571 -27.20 7.62 26.09
CA GLY A 571 -26.05 8.45 25.75
C GLY A 571 -26.04 8.95 24.31
N VAL A 572 -25.00 9.72 24.02
CA VAL A 572 -24.76 10.37 22.72
C VAL A 572 -23.83 9.51 21.86
N ASN A 573 -23.91 9.63 20.53
CA ASN A 573 -23.03 8.91 19.62
C ASN A 573 -21.78 9.76 19.31
N LYS A 574 -20.68 9.54 20.06
CA LYS A 574 -19.42 10.32 20.04
C LYS A 574 -19.54 11.77 20.47
N TRP A 575 -20.51 12.50 19.93
CA TRP A 575 -20.86 13.86 20.31
C TRP A 575 -22.38 13.97 20.47
N GLY A 576 -22.81 14.82 21.39
CA GLY A 576 -24.20 15.24 21.53
C GLY A 576 -24.33 16.74 21.28
N VAL A 577 -25.50 17.15 20.83
CA VAL A 577 -25.88 18.55 20.70
C VAL A 577 -27.20 18.79 21.43
N ASP A 578 -27.29 19.84 22.22
CA ASP A 578 -28.55 20.26 22.86
C ASP A 578 -29.32 21.27 22.00
N ASP A 579 -30.53 21.65 22.44
CA ASP A 579 -31.39 22.59 21.70
C ASP A 579 -30.73 23.97 21.49
N ALA A 580 -29.82 24.36 22.38
CA ALA A 580 -29.06 25.60 22.30
C ALA A 580 -27.85 25.50 21.35
N GLY A 581 -27.58 24.33 20.78
CA GLY A 581 -26.44 24.09 19.89
C GLY A 581 -25.14 23.82 20.63
N LYS A 582 -25.18 23.50 21.93
CA LYS A 582 -24.00 23.18 22.72
C LYS A 582 -23.51 21.77 22.42
N LEU A 583 -22.24 21.61 22.04
CA LEU A 583 -21.66 20.31 21.70
C LEU A 583 -20.97 19.70 22.92
N THR A 584 -21.24 18.42 23.18
CA THR A 584 -20.64 17.67 24.28
C THR A 584 -20.07 16.33 23.80
N PRO A 585 -18.75 16.08 23.94
CA PRO A 585 -18.17 14.77 23.61
C PRO A 585 -18.63 13.69 24.61
N GLU A 586 -18.76 12.45 24.12
CA GLU A 586 -19.36 11.33 24.85
C GLU A 586 -18.71 11.08 26.21
N PHE A 587 -17.38 11.19 26.32
CA PHE A 587 -16.64 10.88 27.55
C PHE A 587 -16.88 11.89 28.69
N LEU A 588 -17.64 12.95 28.44
CA LEU A 588 -18.11 13.89 29.45
C LEU A 588 -19.54 13.60 29.94
N THR A 589 -20.27 12.68 29.30
CA THR A 589 -21.64 12.36 29.68
C THR A 589 -21.67 11.28 30.75
N THR A 590 -22.72 11.32 31.58
CA THR A 590 -22.93 10.37 32.67
C THR A 590 -23.01 8.93 32.15
N GLU A 591 -23.75 8.71 31.06
CA GLU A 591 -23.98 7.39 30.47
C GLU A 591 -22.68 6.72 30.02
N TYR A 592 -21.75 7.52 29.47
CA TYR A 592 -20.44 7.00 29.05
C TYR A 592 -19.55 6.68 30.24
N VAL A 593 -19.50 7.57 31.25
CA VAL A 593 -18.72 7.35 32.47
C VAL A 593 -19.23 6.14 33.26
N ASP A 594 -20.55 5.95 33.34
CA ASP A 594 -21.15 4.78 33.99
C ASP A 594 -20.87 3.49 33.20
N THR A 595 -20.86 3.56 31.87
CA THR A 595 -20.39 2.46 31.02
C THR A 595 -18.91 2.13 31.29
N MET A 596 -18.04 3.13 31.42
CA MET A 596 -16.64 2.92 31.80
C MET A 596 -16.49 2.27 33.18
N LYS A 597 -17.32 2.67 34.16
CA LYS A 597 -17.35 2.06 35.50
C LYS A 597 -17.77 0.59 35.44
N LEU A 598 -18.75 0.25 34.61
CA LEU A 598 -19.10 -1.15 34.32
C LEU A 598 -17.89 -1.91 33.80
N PHE A 599 -17.20 -1.42 32.76
CA PHE A 599 -16.03 -2.12 32.21
C PHE A 599 -14.86 -2.22 33.21
N LYS A 600 -14.64 -1.20 34.04
CA LYS A 600 -13.67 -1.24 35.15
C LYS A 600 -14.00 -2.35 36.14
N ARG A 601 -15.28 -2.49 36.51
CA ARG A 601 -15.77 -3.57 37.38
C ARG A 601 -15.55 -4.93 36.72
N LEU A 602 -16.00 -5.10 35.47
CA LEU A 602 -15.82 -6.34 34.69
C LEU A 602 -14.34 -6.76 34.63
N PHE A 603 -13.43 -5.81 34.41
CA PHE A 603 -11.99 -6.06 34.42
C PHE A 603 -11.50 -6.52 35.80
N SER A 604 -11.85 -5.78 36.86
CA SER A 604 -11.38 -6.05 38.22
C SER A 604 -11.83 -7.43 38.74
N GLU A 605 -12.99 -7.89 38.28
CA GLU A 605 -13.57 -9.19 38.63
C GLU A 605 -13.16 -10.32 37.66
N GLY A 606 -12.34 -10.01 36.64
CA GLY A 606 -11.87 -11.00 35.66
C GLY A 606 -12.97 -11.55 34.73
N LEU A 607 -14.01 -10.76 34.50
CA LEU A 607 -15.14 -11.10 33.61
C LEU A 607 -14.88 -10.74 32.13
N ILE A 608 -13.87 -9.91 31.88
CA ILE A 608 -13.30 -9.64 30.56
C ILE A 608 -11.80 -9.96 30.55
N ASN A 609 -11.23 -10.12 29.37
CA ASN A 609 -9.83 -10.50 29.19
C ASN A 609 -8.87 -9.40 29.67
N SER A 610 -7.79 -9.79 30.34
CA SER A 610 -6.82 -8.84 30.92
C SER A 610 -5.76 -8.35 29.92
N ASP A 611 -5.56 -9.08 28.83
CA ASP A 611 -4.57 -8.84 27.77
C ASP A 611 -5.05 -7.84 26.70
N PHE A 612 -6.24 -7.25 26.85
CA PHE A 612 -6.86 -6.41 25.83
C PHE A 612 -6.02 -5.24 25.29
N PRO A 613 -5.13 -4.57 26.06
CA PRO A 613 -4.28 -3.50 25.51
C PRO A 613 -3.22 -4.03 24.53
N ALA A 614 -2.91 -5.32 24.57
CA ALA A 614 -1.93 -5.99 23.72
C ALA A 614 -2.53 -6.96 22.71
N LEU A 615 -3.79 -7.38 22.89
CA LEU A 615 -4.49 -8.33 22.02
C LEU A 615 -4.86 -7.70 20.68
N ASP A 616 -4.41 -8.31 19.58
CA ASP A 616 -4.76 -7.85 18.24
C ASP A 616 -6.22 -8.22 17.87
N PRO A 617 -6.93 -7.38 17.09
CA PRO A 617 -8.33 -7.63 16.72
C PRO A 617 -8.58 -9.00 16.07
N SER A 618 -7.65 -9.47 15.24
CA SER A 618 -7.76 -10.78 14.57
C SER A 618 -7.63 -11.95 15.55
N ASP A 619 -6.86 -11.80 16.62
CA ASP A 619 -6.74 -12.81 17.66
C ASP A 619 -7.97 -12.81 18.60
N ALA A 620 -8.60 -11.65 18.81
CA ALA A 620 -9.90 -11.57 19.46
C ALA A 620 -10.98 -12.31 18.66
N ASP A 621 -10.97 -12.17 17.32
CA ASP A 621 -11.89 -12.91 16.45
C ASP A 621 -11.67 -14.43 16.48
N LYS A 622 -10.42 -14.89 16.53
CA LYS A 622 -10.12 -16.32 16.72
C LYS A 622 -10.68 -16.89 18.03
N LYS A 623 -10.72 -16.10 19.11
CA LYS A 623 -11.34 -16.52 20.38
C LYS A 623 -12.87 -16.69 20.25
N ILE A 624 -13.52 -15.87 19.43
CA ILE A 624 -14.95 -16.02 19.11
C ILE A 624 -15.14 -17.29 18.26
N ASP A 625 -14.34 -17.45 17.21
CA ASP A 625 -14.42 -18.58 16.28
C ASP A 625 -14.14 -19.93 16.99
N SER A 626 -13.28 -19.94 18.01
CA SER A 626 -13.02 -21.12 18.86
C SER A 626 -14.12 -21.43 19.88
N GLY A 627 -15.19 -20.64 19.92
CA GLY A 627 -16.33 -20.85 20.80
C GLY A 627 -16.18 -20.35 22.22
N LEU A 628 -15.17 -19.53 22.54
CA LEU A 628 -14.90 -19.06 23.92
C LEU A 628 -15.61 -17.76 24.29
N VAL A 629 -16.20 -17.06 23.32
CA VAL A 629 -16.76 -15.72 23.52
C VAL A 629 -18.24 -15.70 23.15
N ALA A 630 -19.08 -15.15 24.03
CA ALA A 630 -20.54 -15.12 23.84
C ALA A 630 -21.00 -14.04 22.87
N MET A 631 -20.42 -12.84 22.92
CA MET A 631 -20.91 -11.66 22.21
C MET A 631 -19.79 -10.86 21.56
N LYS A 632 -19.99 -10.49 20.29
CA LYS A 632 -19.22 -9.46 19.60
C LYS A 632 -19.99 -8.14 19.60
N LEU A 633 -19.50 -7.17 20.37
CA LEU A 633 -20.16 -5.87 20.57
C LEU A 633 -19.80 -4.83 19.51
N ASN A 634 -18.68 -5.00 18.80
CA ASN A 634 -18.31 -4.20 17.62
C ASN A 634 -18.80 -4.83 16.29
N GLY A 635 -19.81 -5.71 16.35
CA GLY A 635 -20.37 -6.42 15.20
C GLY A 635 -21.35 -5.59 14.36
N VAL A 636 -21.80 -6.16 13.24
CA VAL A 636 -22.88 -5.60 12.41
C VAL A 636 -23.88 -6.69 12.06
N ALA A 637 -25.15 -6.32 11.89
CA ALA A 637 -26.26 -7.27 11.77
C ALA A 637 -26.06 -8.27 10.61
N GLN A 638 -25.57 -7.79 9.47
CA GLN A 638 -25.35 -8.60 8.26
C GLN A 638 -24.28 -9.70 8.44
N ASN A 639 -23.43 -9.62 9.46
CA ASN A 639 -22.34 -10.58 9.66
C ASN A 639 -22.79 -11.88 10.35
N GLY A 640 -24.04 -12.00 10.84
CA GLY A 640 -24.51 -13.17 11.60
C GLY A 640 -24.22 -14.51 10.91
N LYS A 641 -24.47 -14.60 9.59
CA LYS A 641 -24.15 -15.78 8.77
C LYS A 641 -22.66 -16.13 8.81
N SER A 642 -21.78 -15.16 8.60
CA SER A 642 -20.33 -15.40 8.60
C SER A 642 -19.82 -15.84 9.98
N PHE A 643 -20.40 -15.32 11.07
CA PHE A 643 -20.09 -15.78 12.42
C PHE A 643 -20.55 -17.22 12.65
N GLN A 644 -21.77 -17.57 12.22
CA GLN A 644 -22.25 -18.95 12.29
C GLN A 644 -21.30 -19.91 11.55
N GLN A 645 -20.89 -19.55 10.33
CA GLN A 645 -20.00 -20.37 9.51
C GLN A 645 -18.62 -20.58 10.14
N ARG A 646 -18.04 -19.56 10.79
CA ARG A 646 -16.73 -19.69 11.45
C ARG A 646 -16.80 -20.42 12.80
N LEU A 647 -17.94 -20.37 13.47
CA LEU A 647 -18.16 -21.10 14.73
C LEU A 647 -18.36 -22.60 14.51
N THR A 648 -19.17 -22.99 13.51
CA THR A 648 -19.60 -24.38 13.28
C THR A 648 -18.47 -25.43 13.26
N PRO A 649 -17.27 -25.17 12.68
CA PRO A 649 -16.17 -26.14 12.73
C PRO A 649 -15.69 -26.51 14.14
N ASN A 650 -15.78 -25.58 15.09
CA ASN A 650 -15.33 -25.78 16.47
C ASN A 650 -16.49 -26.12 17.42
N VAL A 651 -17.69 -25.59 17.13
CA VAL A 651 -18.91 -25.84 17.91
C VAL A 651 -20.05 -26.18 16.95
N PRO A 652 -20.18 -27.44 16.50
CA PRO A 652 -21.14 -27.84 15.47
C PRO A 652 -22.60 -27.53 15.81
N ASP A 653 -22.97 -27.66 17.09
CA ASP A 653 -24.32 -27.38 17.61
C ASP A 653 -24.50 -25.93 18.09
N GLY A 654 -23.47 -25.09 17.92
CA GLY A 654 -23.51 -23.69 18.33
C GLY A 654 -24.43 -22.86 17.44
N GLU A 655 -25.22 -21.96 18.03
CA GLU A 655 -26.20 -21.14 17.32
C GLU A 655 -25.86 -19.66 17.50
N ILE A 656 -25.63 -18.96 16.39
CA ILE A 656 -25.41 -17.52 16.35
C ILE A 656 -26.72 -16.82 16.01
N ASP A 657 -27.01 -15.75 16.74
CA ASP A 657 -28.06 -14.82 16.41
C ASP A 657 -27.57 -13.35 16.46
N VAL A 658 -28.38 -12.44 15.93
CA VAL A 658 -28.13 -10.99 15.95
C VAL A 658 -29.27 -10.25 16.64
N ALA A 659 -28.91 -9.23 17.39
CA ALA A 659 -29.84 -8.37 18.11
C ALA A 659 -29.41 -6.90 18.05
N PRO A 660 -30.35 -5.94 17.97
CA PRO A 660 -30.02 -4.54 18.13
C PRO A 660 -29.61 -4.26 19.59
N PHE A 661 -28.81 -3.21 19.77
CA PHE A 661 -28.63 -2.64 21.09
C PHE A 661 -29.96 -2.02 21.56
N GLN A 662 -30.28 -2.23 22.83
CA GLN A 662 -31.52 -1.79 23.43
C GLN A 662 -31.24 -1.15 24.79
N GLY A 663 -32.07 -0.18 25.13
CA GLY A 663 -32.12 0.46 26.44
C GLY A 663 -33.43 0.18 27.16
N PRO A 664 -33.64 0.84 28.30
CA PRO A 664 -34.93 0.81 29.02
C PRO A 664 -36.12 1.22 28.14
N ASP A 665 -35.89 2.15 27.20
CA ASP A 665 -36.92 2.74 26.34
C ASP A 665 -37.06 2.04 24.97
N GLY A 666 -36.38 0.91 24.77
CA GLY A 666 -36.43 0.13 23.52
C GLY A 666 -35.16 0.22 22.68
N ILE A 667 -35.29 0.02 21.36
CA ILE A 667 -34.15 -0.02 20.45
C ILE A 667 -33.54 1.38 20.34
N ARG A 668 -32.23 1.45 20.58
CA ARG A 668 -31.44 2.67 20.46
C ARG A 668 -30.01 2.29 20.12
N ILE A 669 -29.57 2.64 18.92
CA ILE A 669 -28.28 2.18 18.39
C ILE A 669 -27.41 3.35 17.96
N ALA A 670 -26.09 3.21 18.08
CA ALA A 670 -25.16 4.17 17.47
C ALA A 670 -25.24 4.05 15.95
N GLY A 671 -25.69 5.11 15.27
CA GLY A 671 -25.72 5.15 13.82
C GLY A 671 -24.31 5.15 13.22
N GLU A 672 -24.09 4.32 12.21
CA GLU A 672 -22.85 4.38 11.42
C GLU A 672 -22.90 5.57 10.44
N PRO A 673 -21.75 6.07 9.93
CA PRO A 673 -21.70 7.24 9.03
C PRO A 673 -22.46 7.11 7.70
N GLY A 674 -23.03 5.94 7.40
CA GLY A 674 -23.75 5.69 6.15
C GLY A 674 -22.85 5.41 4.95
N ASN A 675 -21.53 5.38 5.12
CA ASN A 675 -20.59 5.25 4.02
C ASN A 675 -19.35 4.44 4.39
N TYR A 676 -18.65 3.96 3.37
CA TYR A 676 -17.29 3.42 3.45
C TYR A 676 -16.35 4.21 2.54
N GLY A 677 -16.24 5.51 2.81
CA GLY A 677 -15.60 6.48 1.92
C GLY A 677 -16.56 7.00 0.86
N MET A 678 -16.04 7.76 -0.08
CA MET A 678 -16.81 8.33 -1.18
C MET A 678 -16.02 8.31 -2.50
N LEU A 679 -16.75 8.34 -3.61
CA LEU A 679 -16.20 8.51 -4.95
C LEU A 679 -16.25 10.00 -5.31
N VAL A 680 -15.08 10.63 -5.44
CA VAL A 680 -14.93 12.03 -5.86
C VAL A 680 -14.50 12.11 -7.32
N ILE A 681 -14.80 13.25 -7.96
CA ILE A 681 -14.49 13.52 -9.36
C ILE A 681 -13.50 14.69 -9.43
N PRO A 682 -12.21 14.43 -9.71
CA PRO A 682 -11.18 15.47 -9.82
C PRO A 682 -11.39 16.39 -11.02
N LYS A 683 -11.27 17.71 -10.79
CA LYS A 683 -11.37 18.71 -11.87
C LYS A 683 -10.20 18.67 -12.86
N ALA A 684 -9.06 18.13 -12.43
CA ALA A 684 -7.89 17.98 -13.29
C ALA A 684 -8.15 17.02 -14.46
N SER A 685 -8.95 15.98 -14.22
CA SER A 685 -9.21 14.88 -15.16
C SER A 685 -10.58 15.01 -15.84
N VAL A 686 -11.48 15.75 -15.20
CA VAL A 686 -12.82 16.10 -15.70
C VAL A 686 -12.91 17.62 -15.70
N SER A 687 -12.58 18.26 -16.83
CA SER A 687 -12.31 19.69 -16.87
C SER A 687 -13.54 20.58 -17.10
N ASP A 688 -14.66 20.00 -17.53
CA ASP A 688 -15.88 20.73 -17.83
C ASP A 688 -17.15 20.01 -17.34
N GLU A 689 -18.26 20.76 -17.34
CA GLU A 689 -19.55 20.30 -16.84
C GLU A 689 -20.18 19.19 -17.70
N GLU A 690 -19.92 19.16 -19.00
CA GLU A 690 -20.47 18.12 -19.87
C GLU A 690 -19.78 16.77 -19.61
N GLN A 691 -18.46 16.78 -19.42
CA GLN A 691 -17.72 15.61 -18.97
C GLN A 691 -18.17 15.16 -17.56
N LEU A 692 -18.39 16.11 -16.64
CA LEU A 692 -18.94 15.79 -15.31
C LEU A 692 -20.28 15.06 -15.43
N LYS A 693 -21.18 15.55 -16.28
CA LYS A 693 -22.49 14.93 -16.47
C LYS A 693 -22.37 13.51 -16.99
N GLN A 694 -21.43 13.24 -17.90
CA GLN A 694 -21.15 11.89 -18.41
C GLN A 694 -20.63 10.95 -17.31
N VAL A 695 -19.73 11.43 -16.45
CA VAL A 695 -19.21 10.64 -15.32
C VAL A 695 -20.30 10.37 -14.28
N LEU A 696 -21.16 11.34 -13.99
CA LEU A 696 -22.32 11.15 -13.11
C LEU A 696 -23.34 10.19 -13.72
N THR A 697 -23.54 10.20 -15.04
CA THR A 697 -24.36 9.18 -15.73
C THR A 697 -23.78 7.79 -15.54
N PHE A 698 -22.47 7.62 -15.71
CA PHE A 698 -21.80 6.35 -15.43
C PHE A 698 -22.03 5.88 -13.99
N LEU A 699 -21.84 6.77 -13.00
CA LEU A 699 -22.08 6.44 -11.59
C LEU A 699 -23.55 6.09 -11.28
N ASP A 700 -24.51 6.78 -11.88
CA ASP A 700 -25.94 6.49 -11.75
C ASP A 700 -26.30 5.12 -12.36
N GLN A 701 -25.72 4.78 -13.51
CA GLN A 701 -25.94 3.52 -14.21
C GLN A 701 -25.39 2.30 -13.45
N LEU A 702 -24.32 2.46 -12.65
CA LEU A 702 -23.86 1.38 -11.76
C LEU A 702 -24.97 0.87 -10.83
N MET A 703 -25.95 1.74 -10.52
CA MET A 703 -27.08 1.41 -9.67
C MET A 703 -28.33 0.95 -10.44
N ASP A 704 -28.29 0.84 -11.77
CA ASP A 704 -29.37 0.22 -12.55
C ASP A 704 -29.49 -1.27 -12.23
N GLU A 705 -30.67 -1.85 -12.43
CA GLU A 705 -30.96 -3.24 -12.01
C GLU A 705 -29.92 -4.28 -12.46
N PRO A 706 -29.48 -4.28 -13.73
CA PRO A 706 -28.47 -5.23 -14.20
C PRO A 706 -27.12 -5.08 -13.51
N LEU A 707 -26.64 -3.84 -13.29
CA LEU A 707 -25.33 -3.58 -12.69
C LEU A 707 -25.34 -3.67 -11.16
N SER A 708 -26.44 -3.27 -10.51
CA SER A 708 -26.67 -3.53 -9.09
C SER A 708 -26.69 -5.04 -8.81
N THR A 709 -27.38 -5.82 -9.64
CA THR A 709 -27.38 -7.29 -9.53
C THR A 709 -26.00 -7.88 -9.78
N LEU A 710 -25.28 -7.40 -10.80
CA LEU A 710 -23.91 -7.83 -11.10
C LEU A 710 -22.97 -7.59 -9.90
N GLN A 711 -23.03 -6.41 -9.27
CA GLN A 711 -22.18 -6.06 -8.13
C GLN A 711 -22.58 -6.82 -6.85
N LEU A 712 -23.87 -7.05 -6.63
CA LEU A 712 -24.35 -7.66 -5.38
C LEU A 712 -24.48 -9.19 -5.44
N ARG A 713 -24.53 -9.79 -6.63
CA ARG A 713 -24.73 -11.24 -6.85
C ARG A 713 -23.67 -11.88 -7.76
N GLY A 714 -23.04 -11.11 -8.64
CA GLY A 714 -22.09 -11.60 -9.65
C GLY A 714 -22.76 -11.93 -10.98
N LEU A 715 -22.13 -12.81 -11.75
CA LEU A 715 -22.66 -13.35 -13.00
C LEU A 715 -23.68 -14.48 -12.74
N GLU A 716 -24.82 -14.44 -13.45
CA GLU A 716 -25.82 -15.51 -13.43
C GLU A 716 -25.23 -16.84 -13.92
N ASP A 717 -25.63 -17.94 -13.30
CA ASP A 717 -25.15 -19.32 -13.49
C ASP A 717 -23.68 -19.58 -13.13
N VAL A 718 -22.90 -18.54 -12.84
CA VAL A 718 -21.53 -18.64 -12.30
C VAL A 718 -21.58 -18.45 -10.78
N HIS A 719 -22.01 -17.28 -10.35
CA HIS A 719 -21.98 -16.84 -8.96
C HIS A 719 -23.33 -17.04 -8.27
N TYR A 720 -24.43 -16.84 -9.00
CA TYR A 720 -25.79 -16.97 -8.47
C TYR A 720 -26.74 -17.60 -9.51
N THR A 721 -27.89 -18.09 -9.06
CA THR A 721 -29.00 -18.52 -9.92
C THR A 721 -30.29 -17.83 -9.50
N LYS A 722 -31.24 -17.70 -10.43
CA LYS A 722 -32.58 -17.21 -10.12
C LYS A 722 -33.51 -18.35 -9.70
N THR A 723 -34.29 -18.11 -8.66
CA THR A 723 -35.37 -19.00 -8.23
C THR A 723 -36.61 -18.80 -9.11
N SER A 724 -37.57 -19.72 -9.05
CA SER A 724 -38.80 -19.65 -9.85
C SER A 724 -39.70 -18.45 -9.52
N ASP A 725 -39.57 -17.88 -8.32
CA ASP A 725 -40.25 -16.67 -7.86
C ASP A 725 -39.45 -15.39 -8.11
N GLY A 726 -38.32 -15.47 -8.84
CA GLY A 726 -37.53 -14.31 -9.26
C GLY A 726 -36.52 -13.78 -8.24
N LYS A 727 -36.31 -14.50 -7.13
CA LYS A 727 -35.24 -14.23 -6.16
C LYS A 727 -33.91 -14.81 -6.65
N THR A 728 -32.84 -14.57 -5.89
CA THR A 728 -31.47 -15.01 -6.22
C THR A 728 -30.90 -15.91 -5.14
N GLU A 729 -30.13 -16.91 -5.52
CA GLU A 729 -29.41 -17.82 -4.61
C GLU A 729 -27.95 -17.88 -5.03
N PHE A 730 -27.01 -17.79 -4.07
CA PHE A 730 -25.59 -17.96 -4.36
C PHE A 730 -25.28 -19.42 -4.73
N LYS A 731 -24.60 -19.61 -5.86
CA LYS A 731 -24.12 -20.89 -6.37
C LYS A 731 -22.65 -21.12 -6.02
N ASP A 732 -21.82 -20.09 -6.20
CA ASP A 732 -20.40 -20.09 -5.82
C ASP A 732 -20.08 -18.83 -5.02
N PHE A 733 -20.20 -18.95 -3.70
CA PHE A 733 -19.93 -17.83 -2.79
C PHE A 733 -18.43 -17.52 -2.71
N ASP A 734 -17.55 -18.51 -2.81
CA ASP A 734 -16.10 -18.29 -2.74
C ASP A 734 -15.59 -17.62 -4.02
N GLY A 735 -16.10 -18.00 -5.19
CA GLY A 735 -15.89 -17.29 -6.45
C GLY A 735 -16.38 -15.85 -6.36
N TYR A 736 -17.58 -15.63 -5.81
CA TYR A 736 -18.11 -14.29 -5.60
C TYR A 736 -17.20 -13.42 -4.69
N GLN A 737 -16.66 -14.00 -3.61
CA GLN A 737 -15.73 -13.29 -2.72
C GLN A 737 -14.43 -12.87 -3.42
N ARG A 738 -13.96 -13.65 -4.40
CA ARG A 738 -12.74 -13.33 -5.16
C ARG A 738 -12.99 -12.36 -6.32
N GLU A 739 -14.07 -12.55 -7.06
CA GLU A 739 -14.25 -11.89 -8.37
C GLU A 739 -15.20 -10.69 -8.32
N VAL A 740 -16.19 -10.69 -7.42
CA VAL A 740 -17.29 -9.71 -7.41
C VAL A 740 -17.15 -8.73 -6.25
N LYS A 741 -16.84 -9.25 -5.06
CA LYS A 741 -16.70 -8.46 -3.84
C LYS A 741 -15.76 -7.25 -3.97
N PRO A 742 -14.61 -7.31 -4.67
CA PRO A 742 -13.76 -6.13 -4.83
C PRO A 742 -14.48 -4.94 -5.47
N TYR A 743 -15.36 -5.19 -6.45
CA TYR A 743 -16.19 -4.16 -7.07
C TYR A 743 -17.31 -3.71 -6.12
N ARG A 744 -18.07 -4.64 -5.55
CA ARG A 744 -19.15 -4.34 -4.58
C ARG A 744 -18.68 -3.44 -3.43
N ASP A 745 -17.50 -3.69 -2.89
CA ASP A 745 -17.00 -2.96 -1.72
C ASP A 745 -16.55 -1.54 -2.05
N ASN A 746 -16.37 -1.22 -3.34
CA ASN A 746 -15.76 0.02 -3.80
C ASN A 746 -16.66 0.86 -4.72
N LEU A 747 -17.56 0.23 -5.48
CA LEU A 747 -18.49 0.87 -6.41
C LEU A 747 -19.90 1.01 -5.83
N LEU A 748 -20.79 1.63 -6.58
CA LEU A 748 -22.11 2.04 -6.12
C LEU A 748 -23.14 0.93 -6.31
N SER A 749 -23.63 0.40 -5.20
CA SER A 749 -24.80 -0.48 -5.12
C SER A 749 -25.44 -0.37 -3.74
N VAL A 750 -26.75 -0.62 -3.66
CA VAL A 750 -27.49 -0.64 -2.40
C VAL A 750 -28.32 -1.91 -2.37
N GLU A 751 -28.06 -2.76 -1.39
CA GLU A 751 -28.83 -4.00 -1.20
C GLU A 751 -30.32 -3.63 -1.05
N GLY A 752 -31.19 -4.29 -1.82
CA GLY A 752 -32.64 -4.02 -1.83
C GLY A 752 -33.11 -2.87 -2.72
N TYR A 753 -32.20 -2.15 -3.39
CA TYR A 753 -32.54 -1.16 -4.41
C TYR A 753 -32.05 -1.65 -5.77
N ASN A 754 -32.96 -1.75 -6.76
CA ASN A 754 -32.65 -2.25 -8.11
C ASN A 754 -31.89 -3.60 -8.08
N VAL A 755 -32.27 -4.52 -7.19
CA VAL A 755 -31.67 -5.86 -7.13
C VAL A 755 -32.69 -6.85 -6.65
N ALA A 756 -32.68 -8.04 -7.23
CA ALA A 756 -33.52 -9.14 -6.76
C ALA A 756 -33.11 -9.59 -5.35
N GLU A 757 -34.11 -9.93 -4.54
CA GLU A 757 -33.89 -10.39 -3.17
C GLU A 757 -32.99 -11.63 -3.16
N LEU A 758 -32.02 -11.68 -2.23
CA LEU A 758 -31.22 -12.87 -1.99
C LEU A 758 -32.00 -13.82 -1.07
N VAL A 759 -32.26 -15.03 -1.52
CA VAL A 759 -32.60 -16.14 -0.64
C VAL A 759 -31.32 -16.55 0.05
N ASP A 760 -31.23 -16.23 1.34
CA ASP A 760 -30.12 -16.58 2.19
C ASP A 760 -30.58 -17.50 3.33
N VAL A 761 -29.65 -17.98 4.13
CA VAL A 761 -29.98 -18.67 5.38
C VAL A 761 -30.72 -17.72 6.34
N PRO A 762 -31.61 -18.22 7.22
CA PRO A 762 -32.46 -17.39 8.07
C PRO A 762 -31.73 -16.28 8.83
N ILE A 763 -30.54 -16.56 9.36
CA ILE A 763 -29.73 -15.56 10.10
C ILE A 763 -29.20 -14.45 9.20
N GLY A 764 -28.84 -14.76 7.94
CA GLY A 764 -28.41 -13.76 6.96
C GLY A 764 -29.55 -12.82 6.57
N MET A 765 -30.72 -13.40 6.27
CA MET A 765 -31.94 -12.62 5.98
C MET A 765 -32.34 -11.74 7.17
N LYS A 766 -32.29 -12.28 8.39
CA LYS A 766 -32.58 -11.52 9.63
C LYS A 766 -31.63 -10.32 9.77
N GLY A 767 -30.33 -10.53 9.57
CA GLY A 767 -29.32 -9.48 9.67
C GLY A 767 -29.52 -8.34 8.68
N THR A 768 -29.74 -8.65 7.41
CA THR A 768 -30.00 -7.65 6.35
C THR A 768 -31.28 -6.86 6.62
N LYS A 769 -32.36 -7.55 7.01
CA LYS A 769 -33.62 -6.89 7.36
C LYS A 769 -33.44 -5.95 8.55
N MET A 770 -32.77 -6.42 9.62
CA MET A 770 -32.51 -5.65 10.83
C MET A 770 -31.73 -4.36 10.55
N ALA A 771 -30.66 -4.42 9.74
CA ALA A 771 -29.85 -3.24 9.45
C ALA A 771 -30.64 -2.09 8.83
N ARG A 772 -31.61 -2.40 7.96
CA ARG A 772 -32.49 -1.41 7.33
C ARG A 772 -33.58 -0.91 8.27
N GLU A 773 -34.29 -1.82 8.93
CA GLU A 773 -35.37 -1.45 9.84
C GLU A 773 -34.86 -0.64 11.05
N ASN A 774 -33.60 -0.85 11.44
CA ASN A 774 -33.00 -0.16 12.56
C ASN A 774 -32.55 1.28 12.27
N GLU A 775 -32.51 1.72 11.00
CA GLU A 775 -32.10 3.08 10.66
C GLU A 775 -32.94 4.13 11.39
N GLN A 776 -34.24 3.87 11.58
CA GLN A 776 -35.15 4.76 12.34
C GLN A 776 -34.80 4.90 13.83
N TYR A 777 -34.00 3.99 14.39
CA TYR A 777 -33.55 4.00 15.79
C TYR A 777 -32.09 4.44 15.93
N ALA A 778 -31.45 4.81 14.82
CA ALA A 778 -30.04 5.18 14.79
C ALA A 778 -29.85 6.60 15.35
N ILE A 779 -28.92 6.72 16.29
CA ILE A 779 -28.55 8.00 16.88
C ILE A 779 -27.39 8.59 16.08
N PRO A 780 -27.58 9.74 15.41
CA PRO A 780 -26.54 10.33 14.59
C PRO A 780 -25.42 10.90 15.47
N ASN A 781 -24.22 10.98 14.92
CA ASN A 781 -23.16 11.80 15.48
C ASN A 781 -23.23 13.19 14.83
N PRO A 782 -23.65 14.24 15.56
CA PRO A 782 -23.82 15.59 15.01
C PRO A 782 -22.49 16.24 14.62
N ALA A 783 -21.35 15.70 15.06
CA ALA A 783 -20.02 16.22 14.76
C ALA A 783 -19.39 15.65 13.47
N LEU A 784 -20.06 14.73 12.77
CA LEU A 784 -19.49 14.02 11.60
C LEU A 784 -18.93 14.97 10.53
N THR A 785 -19.62 16.07 10.27
CA THR A 785 -19.30 17.02 9.19
C THR A 785 -18.86 18.40 9.70
N LEU A 786 -18.67 18.53 11.02
CA LEU A 786 -18.24 19.78 11.62
C LEU A 786 -16.75 20.01 11.39
N SER A 787 -16.39 21.27 11.21
CA SER A 787 -15.01 21.68 10.97
C SER A 787 -14.37 22.25 12.23
N SER A 788 -13.09 21.94 12.44
CA SER A 788 -12.27 22.49 13.51
C SER A 788 -10.81 22.58 13.07
N ALA A 789 -10.22 23.75 13.27
CA ALA A 789 -8.80 24.00 13.02
C ALA A 789 -7.94 23.24 14.03
N ILE A 790 -8.29 23.27 15.32
CA ILE A 790 -7.53 22.56 16.35
C ILE A 790 -7.60 21.04 16.17
N TYR A 791 -8.75 20.51 15.73
CA TYR A 791 -8.86 19.09 15.40
C TYR A 791 -8.01 18.70 14.19
N THR A 792 -7.94 19.57 13.18
CA THR A 792 -7.09 19.35 12.01
C THR A 792 -5.61 19.34 12.38
N GLU A 793 -5.19 20.23 13.29
CA GLU A 793 -3.79 20.35 13.73
C GLU A 793 -3.38 19.25 14.73
N ARG A 794 -4.25 18.94 15.70
CA ARG A 794 -3.90 18.14 16.89
C ARG A 794 -4.97 17.12 17.32
N GLY A 795 -5.97 16.83 16.49
CA GLY A 795 -7.08 15.93 16.82
C GLY A 795 -6.63 14.54 17.27
N GLN A 796 -5.65 13.94 16.58
CA GLN A 796 -5.11 12.63 16.95
C GLN A 796 -4.45 12.63 18.34
N GLU A 797 -3.75 13.71 18.71
CA GLU A 797 -3.16 13.86 20.03
C GLU A 797 -4.26 13.95 21.11
N LEU A 798 -5.29 14.78 20.86
CA LEU A 798 -6.42 14.95 21.75
C LEU A 798 -7.21 13.66 21.96
N ASP A 799 -7.45 12.89 20.90
CA ASP A 799 -8.12 11.59 20.97
C ASP A 799 -7.28 10.58 21.76
N GLN A 800 -5.97 10.51 21.49
CA GLN A 800 -5.06 9.58 22.18
C GLN A 800 -5.00 9.84 23.68
N MET A 801 -5.02 11.12 24.11
CA MET A 801 -5.07 11.46 25.54
C MET A 801 -6.25 10.79 26.25
N ILE A 802 -7.44 10.82 25.63
CA ILE A 802 -8.64 10.21 26.19
C ILE A 802 -8.59 8.68 26.06
N TRP A 803 -8.15 8.12 24.93
CA TRP A 803 -8.06 6.67 24.75
C TRP A 803 -7.12 6.00 25.75
N ASP A 804 -5.97 6.63 26.03
CA ASP A 804 -5.01 6.16 27.03
C ASP A 804 -5.59 6.25 28.44
N ALA A 805 -6.26 7.37 28.76
CA ALA A 805 -6.89 7.56 30.06
C ALA A 805 -8.02 6.53 30.30
N GLN A 806 -8.84 6.24 29.29
CA GLN A 806 -9.90 5.22 29.36
C GLN A 806 -9.32 3.83 29.63
N THR A 807 -8.26 3.45 28.91
CA THR A 807 -7.58 2.18 29.10
C THR A 807 -7.03 2.06 30.53
N LYS A 808 -6.33 3.09 31.02
CA LYS A 808 -5.82 3.15 32.40
C LYS A 808 -6.95 3.06 33.42
N TYR A 809 -8.09 3.73 33.18
CA TYR A 809 -9.23 3.74 34.08
C TYR A 809 -9.87 2.35 34.20
N ILE A 810 -10.15 1.69 33.07
CA ILE A 810 -10.72 0.33 33.04
C ILE A 810 -9.78 -0.66 33.71
N MET A 811 -8.46 -0.54 33.51
CA MET A 811 -7.46 -1.38 34.17
C MET A 811 -7.28 -1.08 35.67
N GLY A 812 -8.03 -0.11 36.23
CA GLY A 812 -7.91 0.32 37.62
C GLY A 812 -6.59 1.01 37.96
N LYS A 813 -5.86 1.52 36.95
CA LYS A 813 -4.60 2.26 37.13
C LYS A 813 -4.84 3.72 37.54
N ILE A 814 -6.02 4.25 37.23
CA ILE A 814 -6.48 5.57 37.68
C ILE A 814 -7.90 5.45 38.28
N ASP A 815 -8.19 6.30 39.25
CA ASP A 815 -9.50 6.43 39.90
C ASP A 815 -10.33 7.56 39.26
N ASP A 816 -11.50 7.84 39.85
CA ASP A 816 -12.44 8.85 39.32
C ASP A 816 -11.83 10.25 39.34
N ALA A 817 -11.09 10.60 40.41
CA ALA A 817 -10.42 11.90 40.52
C ALA A 817 -9.30 12.05 39.48
N ALA A 818 -8.50 11.00 39.26
CA ALA A 818 -7.47 11.01 38.23
C ALA A 818 -8.06 11.01 36.81
N TRP A 819 -9.21 10.35 36.57
CA TRP A 819 -9.94 10.49 35.31
C TRP A 819 -10.40 11.92 35.05
N GLU A 820 -11.02 12.56 36.05
CA GLU A 820 -11.41 13.98 35.96
C GLU A 820 -10.19 14.89 35.69
N GLN A 821 -9.03 14.56 36.26
CA GLN A 821 -7.79 15.27 35.99
C GLN A 821 -7.31 15.09 34.54
N GLU A 822 -7.40 13.89 33.96
CA GLU A 822 -7.06 13.67 32.55
C GLU A 822 -8.02 14.39 31.61
N VAL A 823 -9.32 14.42 31.94
CA VAL A 823 -10.30 15.25 31.22
C VAL A 823 -9.96 16.73 31.31
N ALA A 824 -9.56 17.22 32.49
CA ALA A 824 -9.12 18.60 32.66
C ALA A 824 -7.83 18.90 31.88
N ASN A 825 -6.91 17.93 31.76
CA ASN A 825 -5.72 18.05 30.92
C ASN A 825 -6.10 18.14 29.44
N TRP A 826 -7.00 17.26 28.97
CA TRP A 826 -7.51 17.28 27.59
C TRP A 826 -8.15 18.63 27.23
N ARG A 827 -9.00 19.17 28.12
CA ARG A 827 -9.61 20.49 27.95
C ARG A 827 -8.56 21.59 27.75
N LYS A 828 -7.53 21.62 28.61
CA LYS A 828 -6.42 22.57 28.54
C LYS A 828 -5.53 22.39 27.32
N SER A 829 -5.37 21.16 26.83
CA SER A 829 -4.52 20.84 25.67
C SER A 829 -5.13 21.23 24.32
N GLY A 830 -6.41 21.61 24.28
CA GLY A 830 -7.13 22.00 23.07
C GLY A 830 -8.58 21.56 23.03
N GLY A 831 -9.03 20.73 23.98
CA GLY A 831 -10.39 20.21 24.01
C GLY A 831 -11.49 21.27 24.17
N ASP A 832 -11.26 22.32 24.97
CA ASP A 832 -12.24 23.42 25.09
C ASP A 832 -12.34 24.22 23.79
N GLN A 833 -11.20 24.44 23.12
CA GLN A 833 -11.17 25.09 21.80
C GLN A 833 -11.89 24.24 20.75
N LEU A 834 -11.68 22.92 20.77
CA LEU A 834 -12.37 21.98 19.88
C LEU A 834 -13.89 22.07 20.02
N ILE A 835 -14.39 22.05 21.27
CA ILE A 835 -15.82 22.20 21.53
C ILE A 835 -16.35 23.51 20.93
N SER A 836 -15.69 24.64 21.20
CA SER A 836 -16.13 25.93 20.67
C SER A 836 -16.08 26.03 19.15
N GLU A 837 -15.08 25.44 18.50
CA GLU A 837 -14.98 25.41 17.04
C GLU A 837 -16.08 24.54 16.40
N PHE A 838 -16.40 23.39 17.01
CA PHE A 838 -17.52 22.57 16.58
C PHE A 838 -18.86 23.28 16.79
N GLU A 839 -19.08 23.96 17.91
CA GLU A 839 -20.28 24.77 18.15
C GLU A 839 -20.44 25.87 17.09
N ALA A 840 -19.35 26.56 16.74
CA ALA A 840 -19.36 27.58 15.69
C ALA A 840 -19.68 26.97 14.31
N SER A 841 -19.03 25.86 13.96
CA SER A 841 -19.29 25.15 12.70
C SER A 841 -20.72 24.62 12.63
N TYR A 842 -21.29 24.17 13.75
CA TYR A 842 -22.67 23.72 13.83
C TYR A 842 -23.67 24.86 13.64
N ALA A 843 -23.41 26.02 14.26
CA ALA A 843 -24.25 27.21 14.10
C ALA A 843 -24.27 27.69 12.64
N GLU A 844 -23.11 27.72 11.98
CA GLU A 844 -22.98 28.11 10.57
C GLU A 844 -23.81 27.20 9.65
N LEU A 845 -23.69 25.88 9.80
CA LEU A 845 -24.41 24.91 8.96
C LEU A 845 -25.93 24.92 9.19
N ASN A 846 -26.38 25.31 10.38
CA ASN A 846 -27.80 25.31 10.75
C ASN A 846 -28.44 26.72 10.71
N GLY A 847 -27.70 27.75 10.26
CA GLY A 847 -28.18 29.13 10.17
C GLY A 847 -28.61 29.73 11.52
N LYS A 848 -27.94 29.33 12.61
CA LYS A 848 -28.22 29.79 13.98
C LYS A 848 -27.29 30.91 14.43
#